data_AF-A0A929H8B9-F1
#
_entry.id   AF-A0A929H8B9-F1
#
_cell.length_a   1.000
_cell.length_b   1.000
_cell.length_c   1.000
_cell.angle_alpha   90.00
_cell.angle_beta   90.00
_cell.angle_gamma   90.00
#
_symmetry.space_group_name_H-M   'P 1'
#
loop_
_entity.id
_entity.type
_entity.pdbx_description
1 polymer ?
#
loop_
_entity_poly.entity_id
_entity_poly.type
_entity_poly.pdbx_seq_one_letter_code
_entity_poly.pdbx_strand_id
1 'polypeptide(L)'
;MRRPAFLSICITISLGVFLSAATAARASTDLYFGEALFYAHQDEYFDAISRLDAELGQYYSLDEPGLDSLHLYIDNAQFSVGDFELYYRMHQRAGRAIKAVIEGNVEPAVRNEAIYRLAKILLQKNQPVNALHAIDKIKGKVPDRVRDDIAYMRALIYMVNGRPTDAVKIFSGLQGSKTHGGFAAYNMGIALLQLGKDAEGIVQLARAGTSSGSDEGTKSIRDKANLALGYKLLETGEPEQAKKYLDRVRLNGPFSNRALLGSGWADIALKRYDRALVPWTILSKRNVTDRAVQEVMLGVPFAYGKYGLHGKSAVLYGHALESFDKELTKLDSSIKSIQEGKFLKALAREELKQDRNWVVKLRNLPDAPETHYLIHLMASHDFQESLQNYFDLEEIRKRLIKWEVDIGSYQDLVKARRAYYTPLLPVIEKKFQLLDSRMRLRVEQRDNLENKLQAMLIAPRPQFLATVSERIYGRRVALMERRVKHLGIDSEPRQRVDRLRGALNWNINSGYHDRLTNAFKRLRQLDGVVADLKQTYRSFVRTRQAATQSYEGYDDTLNTMRIKVLEAQERVKTVMLRQGHMLETMAVNELDLRRKRIEGDQVKARFALAESYDRAQKAQTDSKFKKLAEKNAEEARKVAEQVERQAAKEKEEARKQEIKKEDAKQ
;
A
#
# COMPACT_ATOMS: atom_id res chain seq x y z
N MET A 1 3.02 -30.87 -12.13
CA MET A 1 4.09 -30.04 -11.53
C MET A 1 3.50 -28.68 -11.14
N ARG A 2 3.08 -28.53 -9.88
CA ARG A 2 2.37 -27.36 -9.36
C ARG A 2 3.18 -26.74 -8.22
N ARG A 3 3.45 -25.44 -8.33
CA ARG A 3 4.23 -24.62 -7.40
C ARG A 3 3.54 -24.51 -6.02
N PRO A 4 4.28 -24.43 -4.89
CA PRO A 4 3.71 -24.22 -3.56
C PRO A 4 3.66 -22.73 -3.20
N ALA A 5 2.47 -22.22 -2.87
CA ALA A 5 2.26 -20.88 -2.32
C ALA A 5 2.30 -20.94 -0.78
N PHE A 6 3.12 -20.07 -0.17
CA PHE A 6 3.25 -19.91 1.28
C PHE A 6 2.37 -18.77 1.78
N LEU A 7 1.73 -19.02 2.93
CA LEU A 7 0.68 -18.20 3.53
C LEU A 7 1.31 -17.05 4.35
N SER A 8 1.36 -15.85 3.77
CA SER A 8 1.40 -14.60 4.53
C SER A 8 0.02 -14.38 5.18
N ILE A 9 0.00 -13.70 6.33
CA ILE A 9 -1.20 -13.09 6.91
C ILE A 9 -1.76 -12.13 5.85
N CYS A 10 -2.64 -12.63 5.00
CA CYS A 10 -3.42 -11.82 4.09
C CYS A 10 -4.54 -11.21 4.92
N ILE A 11 -4.35 -9.97 5.35
CA ILE A 11 -5.45 -9.01 5.24
C ILE A 11 -5.75 -9.00 3.75
N THR A 12 -6.74 -9.76 3.32
CA THR A 12 -7.29 -9.61 1.97
C THR A 12 -7.86 -8.20 1.92
N ILE A 13 -7.04 -7.26 1.45
CA ILE A 13 -7.53 -6.02 0.85
C ILE A 13 -8.31 -6.52 -0.35
N SER A 14 -9.63 -6.66 -0.17
CA SER A 14 -10.52 -6.83 -1.30
C SER A 14 -10.29 -5.63 -2.19
N LEU A 15 -9.57 -5.87 -3.29
CA LEU A 15 -9.53 -5.02 -4.46
C LEU A 15 -10.92 -5.07 -5.10
N GLY A 16 -11.91 -4.53 -4.39
CA GLY A 16 -13.22 -4.19 -4.90
C GLY A 16 -13.12 -2.74 -5.36
N VAL A 17 -12.37 -2.51 -6.43
CA VAL A 17 -12.49 -1.28 -7.19
C VAL A 17 -13.94 -1.17 -7.62
N PHE A 18 -14.62 -0.16 -7.10
CA PHE A 18 -15.53 0.75 -7.80
C PHE A 18 -16.08 0.27 -9.16
N LEU A 19 -16.75 -0.88 -9.22
CA LEU A 19 -17.69 -1.18 -10.31
C LEU A 19 -19.04 -0.55 -9.98
N SER A 20 -19.05 0.78 -9.94
CA SER A 20 -20.22 1.61 -10.18
C SER A 20 -19.83 2.94 -10.84
N ALA A 21 -18.88 2.90 -11.79
CA ALA A 21 -18.58 4.04 -12.64
C ALA A 21 -18.46 3.70 -14.14
N ALA A 22 -18.43 2.42 -14.52
CA ALA A 22 -18.35 2.04 -15.94
C ALA A 22 -19.66 2.27 -16.72
N THR A 23 -20.76 2.60 -16.05
CA THR A 23 -22.03 3.03 -16.70
C THR A 23 -22.43 4.47 -16.34
N ALA A 24 -21.44 5.31 -16.05
CA ALA A 24 -21.63 6.76 -15.98
C ALA A 24 -20.52 7.48 -16.77
N ALA A 25 -20.31 7.05 -18.02
CA ALA A 25 -19.66 7.89 -19.01
C ALA A 25 -20.59 9.07 -19.35
N ARG A 26 -20.64 10.06 -18.45
CA ARG A 26 -21.11 11.47 -18.60
C ARG A 26 -21.44 12.07 -17.22
N ALA A 27 -20.41 12.43 -16.46
CA ALA A 27 -20.50 13.50 -15.49
C ALA A 27 -19.15 14.24 -15.52
N SER A 28 -19.19 15.56 -15.54
CA SER A 28 -18.06 16.48 -15.66
C SER A 28 -17.12 16.37 -14.45
N THR A 29 -16.34 15.31 -14.35
CA THR A 29 -15.25 15.22 -13.35
C THR A 29 -14.15 16.18 -13.75
N ASP A 30 -13.69 16.98 -12.79
CA ASP A 30 -12.50 17.83 -12.97
C ASP A 30 -11.30 16.97 -13.45
N LEU A 31 -10.57 17.47 -14.44
CA LEU A 31 -9.50 16.71 -15.10
C LEU A 31 -8.36 16.39 -14.13
N TYR A 32 -7.96 17.36 -13.31
CA TYR A 32 -6.82 17.22 -12.40
C TYR A 32 -7.17 16.36 -11.19
N PHE A 33 -8.40 16.50 -10.67
CA PHE A 33 -8.92 15.58 -9.67
C PHE A 33 -9.01 14.14 -10.22
N GLY A 34 -9.46 13.97 -11.46
CA GLY A 34 -9.47 12.69 -12.15
C GLY A 34 -8.08 12.08 -12.34
N GLU A 35 -7.07 12.91 -12.64
CA GLU A 35 -5.68 12.47 -12.72
C GLU A 35 -5.16 11.97 -11.37
N ALA A 36 -5.41 12.69 -10.28
CA ALA A 36 -5.00 12.26 -8.94
C ALA A 36 -5.63 10.89 -8.57
N LEU A 37 -6.92 10.71 -8.88
CA LEU A 37 -7.61 9.43 -8.68
C LEU A 37 -6.99 8.31 -9.53
N PHE A 38 -6.59 8.60 -10.77
CA PHE A 38 -5.94 7.63 -11.65
C PHE A 38 -4.63 7.09 -11.06
N TYR A 39 -3.77 7.95 -10.53
CA TYR A 39 -2.54 7.52 -9.84
C TYR A 39 -2.84 6.72 -8.57
N ALA A 40 -3.83 7.14 -7.78
CA ALA A 40 -4.27 6.40 -6.61
C ALA A 40 -4.78 4.99 -6.97
N HIS A 41 -5.46 4.83 -8.11
CA HIS A 41 -5.90 3.53 -8.61
C HIS A 41 -4.77 2.59 -9.03
N GLN A 42 -3.56 3.13 -9.29
CA GLN A 42 -2.35 2.36 -9.57
C GLN A 42 -1.52 2.06 -8.31
N ASP A 43 -2.05 2.38 -7.13
CA ASP A 43 -1.33 2.33 -5.86
C ASP A 43 -0.13 3.33 -5.78
N GLU A 44 -0.08 4.33 -6.67
CA GLU A 44 0.94 5.40 -6.68
C GLU A 44 0.49 6.59 -5.82
N TYR A 45 0.31 6.33 -4.52
CA TYR A 45 -0.32 7.28 -3.59
C TYR A 45 0.48 8.58 -3.41
N PHE A 46 1.81 8.54 -3.46
CA PHE A 46 2.62 9.77 -3.36
C PHE A 46 2.35 10.72 -4.53
N ASP A 47 2.25 10.20 -5.76
CA ASP A 47 1.92 11.01 -6.93
C ASP A 47 0.52 11.59 -6.81
N ALA A 48 -0.45 10.77 -6.42
CA ALA A 48 -1.83 11.20 -6.17
C ALA A 48 -1.91 12.34 -5.14
N ILE A 49 -1.20 12.20 -3.99
CA ILE A 49 -1.13 13.24 -2.96
C ILE A 49 -0.49 14.51 -3.51
N SER A 50 0.69 14.40 -4.15
CA SER A 50 1.44 15.57 -4.59
C SER A 50 0.69 16.42 -5.62
N ARG A 51 -0.03 15.76 -6.55
CA ARG A 51 -0.85 16.43 -7.56
C ARG A 51 -2.07 17.08 -6.92
N LEU A 52 -2.78 16.34 -6.07
CA LEU A 52 -4.00 16.85 -5.45
C LEU A 52 -3.73 17.96 -4.43
N ASP A 53 -2.62 17.88 -3.67
CA ASP A 53 -2.14 18.98 -2.81
C ASP A 53 -1.80 20.23 -3.64
N ALA A 54 -1.22 20.06 -4.84
CA ALA A 54 -0.92 21.18 -5.74
C ALA A 54 -2.21 21.85 -6.26
N GLU A 55 -3.20 21.06 -6.69
CA GLU A 55 -4.49 21.57 -7.15
C GLU A 55 -5.27 22.28 -6.04
N LEU A 56 -5.32 21.69 -4.83
CA LEU A 56 -5.93 22.34 -3.68
C LEU A 56 -5.21 23.64 -3.32
N GLY A 57 -3.88 23.67 -3.37
CA GLY A 57 -3.09 24.87 -3.14
C GLY A 57 -3.41 25.99 -4.16
N GLN A 58 -3.57 25.63 -5.43
CA GLN A 58 -3.99 26.57 -6.47
C GLN A 58 -5.40 27.08 -6.23
N TYR A 59 -6.36 26.18 -6.00
CA TYR A 59 -7.76 26.50 -5.72
C TYR A 59 -7.91 27.52 -4.57
N TYR A 60 -7.17 27.32 -3.46
CA TYR A 60 -7.21 28.25 -2.32
C TYR A 60 -6.47 29.57 -2.55
N SER A 61 -5.66 29.66 -3.61
CA SER A 61 -4.95 30.89 -3.99
C SER A 61 -5.72 31.72 -5.02
N LEU A 62 -6.84 31.23 -5.56
CA LEU A 62 -7.67 31.96 -6.52
C LEU A 62 -8.48 33.04 -5.83
N ASP A 63 -8.63 34.19 -6.48
CA ASP A 63 -9.49 35.28 -6.01
C ASP A 63 -10.99 34.90 -6.08
N GLU A 64 -11.38 34.12 -7.10
CA GLU A 64 -12.75 33.65 -7.33
C GLU A 64 -12.81 32.11 -7.46
N PRO A 65 -12.64 31.35 -6.36
CA PRO A 65 -12.58 29.89 -6.39
C PRO A 65 -13.90 29.23 -6.84
N GLY A 66 -15.03 29.93 -6.77
CA GLY A 66 -16.33 29.40 -7.19
C GLY A 66 -16.48 29.17 -8.69
N LEU A 67 -15.59 29.75 -9.52
CA LEU A 67 -15.56 29.54 -10.97
C LEU A 67 -14.69 28.35 -11.40
N ASP A 68 -13.92 27.79 -10.46
CA ASP A 68 -13.02 26.69 -10.73
C ASP A 68 -13.77 25.35 -10.81
N SER A 69 -13.34 24.46 -11.71
CA SER A 69 -13.97 23.15 -11.89
C SER A 69 -13.83 22.24 -10.66
N LEU A 70 -12.80 22.43 -9.84
CA LEU A 70 -12.61 21.70 -8.59
C LEU A 70 -13.62 22.12 -7.51
N HIS A 71 -14.22 23.31 -7.60
CA HIS A 71 -15.16 23.81 -6.59
C HIS A 71 -16.30 22.82 -6.30
N LEU A 72 -16.83 22.18 -7.35
CA LEU A 72 -17.90 21.18 -7.25
C LEU A 72 -17.47 19.89 -6.54
N TYR A 73 -16.17 19.63 -6.46
CA TYR A 73 -15.57 18.42 -5.90
C TYR A 73 -14.67 18.70 -4.70
N ILE A 74 -14.67 19.92 -4.15
CA ILE A 74 -13.69 20.33 -3.14
C ILE A 74 -13.70 19.43 -1.90
N ASP A 75 -14.90 19.08 -1.40
CA ASP A 75 -15.06 18.19 -0.24
C ASP A 75 -14.52 16.78 -0.55
N ASN A 76 -14.78 16.27 -1.76
CA ASN A 76 -14.28 14.97 -2.21
C ASN A 76 -12.77 14.98 -2.42
N ALA A 77 -12.21 16.07 -2.94
CA ALA A 77 -10.78 16.25 -3.13
C ALA A 77 -10.04 16.29 -1.79
N GLN A 78 -10.51 17.09 -0.83
CA GLN A 78 -9.95 17.14 0.52
C GLN A 78 -10.06 15.80 1.24
N PHE A 79 -11.18 15.12 1.11
CA PHE A 79 -11.35 13.77 1.65
C PHE A 79 -10.37 12.78 1.00
N SER A 80 -10.22 12.83 -0.32
CA SER A 80 -9.36 11.93 -1.09
C SER A 80 -7.89 12.12 -0.75
N VAL A 81 -7.41 13.36 -0.54
CA VAL A 81 -6.05 13.60 -0.02
C VAL A 81 -5.86 12.87 1.30
N GLY A 82 -6.78 13.05 2.24
CA GLY A 82 -6.73 12.36 3.52
C GLY A 82 -6.70 10.84 3.37
N ASP A 83 -7.46 10.29 2.41
CA ASP A 83 -7.47 8.86 2.13
C ASP A 83 -6.16 8.36 1.50
N PHE A 84 -5.60 9.08 0.53
CA PHE A 84 -4.32 8.73 -0.08
C PHE A 84 -3.18 8.83 0.93
N GLU A 85 -3.19 9.85 1.80
CA GLU A 85 -2.27 10.00 2.92
C GLU A 85 -2.34 8.77 3.87
N LEU A 86 -3.50 8.11 4.01
CA LEU A 86 -3.59 6.86 4.77
C LEU A 86 -2.90 5.69 4.10
N TYR A 87 -3.14 5.52 2.80
CA TYR A 87 -2.49 4.47 2.03
C TYR A 87 -0.97 4.67 2.03
N TYR A 88 -0.52 5.93 2.05
CA TYR A 88 0.88 6.33 2.23
C TYR A 88 1.33 6.40 3.71
N ARG A 89 0.56 5.83 4.65
CA ARG A 89 0.89 5.73 6.10
C ARG A 89 1.21 7.06 6.80
N MET A 90 0.77 8.19 6.26
CA MET A 90 0.89 9.51 6.88
C MET A 90 -0.21 9.74 7.92
N HIS A 91 -0.30 8.84 8.90
CA HIS A 91 -1.41 8.77 9.87
C HIS A 91 -1.66 10.06 10.67
N GLN A 92 -0.66 10.93 10.83
CA GLN A 92 -0.84 12.22 11.53
C GLN A 92 -1.54 13.29 10.67
N ARG A 93 -1.23 13.37 9.37
CA ARG A 93 -1.92 14.30 8.47
C ARG A 93 -3.30 13.76 8.12
N ALA A 94 -3.37 12.48 7.75
CA ALA A 94 -4.63 11.82 7.43
C ALA A 94 -5.61 11.79 8.61
N GLY A 95 -5.11 11.58 9.84
CA GLY A 95 -5.93 11.66 11.04
C GLY A 95 -6.55 13.05 11.26
N ARG A 96 -5.86 14.13 10.87
CA ARG A 96 -6.41 15.50 10.89
C ARG A 96 -7.44 15.72 9.80
N ALA A 97 -7.16 15.27 8.57
CA ALA A 97 -8.10 15.37 7.45
C ALA A 97 -9.41 14.59 7.71
N ILE A 98 -9.29 13.36 8.19
CA ILE A 98 -10.44 12.51 8.56
C ILE A 98 -11.20 13.13 9.73
N LYS A 99 -10.52 13.69 10.73
CA LYS A 99 -11.17 14.40 11.82
C LYS A 99 -11.95 15.62 11.34
N ALA A 100 -11.39 16.40 10.41
CA ALA A 100 -12.08 17.54 9.78
C ALA A 100 -13.35 17.09 9.04
N VAL A 101 -13.31 15.96 8.33
CA VAL A 101 -14.48 15.38 7.64
C VAL A 101 -15.54 14.90 8.65
N ILE A 102 -15.12 14.32 9.78
CA ILE A 102 -16.03 13.87 10.85
C ILE A 102 -16.72 15.06 11.52
N GLU A 103 -16.00 16.17 11.68
CA GLU A 103 -16.47 17.41 12.32
C GLU A 103 -17.24 18.32 11.34
N GLY A 104 -17.09 18.10 10.03
CA GLY A 104 -17.78 18.83 8.96
C GLY A 104 -19.24 18.40 8.74
N ASN A 105 -19.98 19.21 7.96
CA ASN A 105 -21.37 18.94 7.61
C ASN A 105 -21.49 17.99 6.40
N VAL A 106 -21.05 16.74 6.58
CA VAL A 106 -21.11 15.69 5.55
C VAL A 106 -22.25 14.69 5.78
N GLU A 107 -22.68 14.02 4.70
CA GLU A 107 -23.69 12.96 4.74
C GLU A 107 -23.32 11.86 5.76
N PRO A 108 -24.28 11.30 6.53
CA PRO A 108 -24.00 10.27 7.52
C PRO A 108 -23.23 9.06 6.99
N ALA A 109 -23.48 8.64 5.74
CA ALA A 109 -22.79 7.53 5.11
C ALA A 109 -21.28 7.79 4.96
N VAL A 110 -20.91 8.97 4.46
CA VAL A 110 -19.51 9.42 4.30
C VAL A 110 -18.84 9.58 5.66
N ARG A 111 -19.53 10.20 6.62
CA ARG A 111 -19.04 10.37 8.00
C ARG A 111 -18.72 9.04 8.66
N ASN A 112 -19.64 8.08 8.58
CA ASN A 112 -19.49 6.77 9.21
C ASN A 112 -18.37 5.94 8.57
N GLU A 113 -18.17 6.07 7.26
CA GLU A 113 -17.04 5.48 6.58
C GLU A 113 -15.70 6.11 7.03
N ALA A 114 -15.66 7.44 7.17
CA ALA A 114 -14.48 8.15 7.69
C ALA A 114 -14.12 7.71 9.12
N ILE A 115 -15.14 7.54 9.99
CA ILE A 115 -14.96 7.03 11.36
C ILE A 115 -14.42 5.59 11.35
N TYR A 116 -14.95 4.72 10.49
CA TYR A 116 -14.44 3.36 10.33
C TYR A 116 -12.96 3.34 9.93
N ARG A 117 -12.58 4.16 8.95
CA ARG A 117 -11.18 4.31 8.52
C ARG A 117 -10.32 4.83 9.68
N LEU A 118 -10.80 5.80 10.45
CA LEU A 118 -10.10 6.28 11.64
C LEU A 118 -9.87 5.17 12.67
N ALA A 119 -10.88 4.38 12.97
CA ALA A 119 -10.78 3.27 13.91
C ALA A 119 -9.78 2.20 13.43
N LYS A 120 -9.73 1.92 12.11
CA LYS A 120 -8.76 1.02 11.49
C LYS A 120 -7.32 1.48 11.74
N ILE A 121 -7.03 2.76 11.53
CA ILE A 121 -5.69 3.35 11.75
C ILE A 121 -5.30 3.21 13.21
N LEU A 122 -6.22 3.55 14.12
CA LEU A 122 -5.95 3.52 15.54
C LEU A 122 -5.67 2.08 16.01
N LEU A 123 -6.35 1.08 15.44
CA LEU A 123 -6.07 -0.33 15.71
C LEU A 123 -4.69 -0.75 15.16
N GLN A 124 -4.33 -0.33 13.95
CA GLN A 124 -3.00 -0.59 13.36
C GLN A 124 -1.87 0.02 14.19
N LYS A 125 -2.07 1.21 14.75
CA LYS A 125 -1.11 1.87 15.65
C LYS A 125 -1.05 1.29 17.07
N ASN A 126 -1.70 0.14 17.30
CA ASN A 126 -1.84 -0.48 18.61
C ASN A 126 -2.44 0.49 19.67
N GLN A 127 -3.43 1.30 19.25
CA GLN A 127 -4.19 2.21 20.12
C GLN A 127 -5.66 1.72 20.25
N PRO A 128 -5.90 0.56 20.88
CA PRO A 128 -7.22 -0.07 20.87
C PRO A 128 -8.29 0.77 21.59
N VAL A 129 -7.93 1.52 22.64
CA VAL A 129 -8.86 2.40 23.37
C VAL A 129 -9.33 3.58 22.51
N ASN A 130 -8.40 4.20 21.76
CA ASN A 130 -8.78 5.27 20.83
C ASN A 130 -9.63 4.72 19.69
N ALA A 131 -9.30 3.52 19.18
CA ALA A 131 -10.10 2.85 18.15
C ALA A 131 -11.53 2.57 18.63
N LEU A 132 -11.70 2.20 19.91
CA LEU A 132 -13.00 2.03 20.55
C LEU A 132 -13.79 3.34 20.58
N HIS A 133 -13.18 4.43 21.04
CA HIS A 133 -13.81 5.75 21.05
C HIS A 133 -14.20 6.23 19.64
N ALA A 134 -13.40 5.91 18.62
CA ALA A 134 -13.74 6.23 17.25
C ALA A 134 -14.93 5.39 16.76
N ILE A 135 -14.84 4.06 16.84
CA ILE A 135 -15.85 3.17 16.24
C ILE A 135 -17.23 3.34 16.90
N ASP A 136 -17.30 3.70 18.19
CA ASP A 136 -18.57 3.94 18.91
C ASP A 136 -19.26 5.26 18.50
N LYS A 137 -18.59 6.16 17.76
CA LYS A 137 -19.22 7.35 17.16
C LYS A 137 -20.07 7.05 15.94
N ILE A 138 -19.91 5.88 15.30
CA ILE A 138 -20.71 5.49 14.13
C ILE A 138 -22.17 5.36 14.55
N LYS A 139 -23.05 6.17 13.96
CA LYS A 139 -24.50 6.17 14.20
C LYS A 139 -25.25 6.36 12.87
N GLY A 140 -26.41 5.73 12.72
CA GLY A 140 -27.24 5.87 11.53
C GLY A 140 -26.80 4.99 10.35
N LYS A 141 -27.07 5.44 9.12
CA LYS A 141 -26.85 4.66 7.91
C LYS A 141 -25.36 4.45 7.63
N VAL A 142 -24.98 3.21 7.35
CA VAL A 142 -23.63 2.80 6.96
C VAL A 142 -23.68 2.30 5.53
N PRO A 143 -22.68 2.59 4.66
CA PRO A 143 -22.66 2.07 3.31
C PRO A 143 -22.64 0.54 3.29
N ASP A 144 -23.51 -0.07 2.48
CA ASP A 144 -23.74 -1.52 2.44
C ASP A 144 -22.46 -2.32 2.19
N ARG A 145 -21.57 -1.78 1.36
CA ARG A 145 -20.28 -2.38 1.01
C ARG A 145 -19.33 -2.61 2.19
N VAL A 146 -19.34 -1.71 3.19
CA VAL A 146 -18.43 -1.77 4.35
C VAL A 146 -19.14 -2.21 5.62
N ARG A 147 -20.43 -2.55 5.53
CA ARG A 147 -21.25 -2.88 6.70
C ARG A 147 -20.69 -4.07 7.48
N ASP A 148 -20.38 -5.16 6.77
CA ASP A 148 -19.78 -6.36 7.38
C ASP A 148 -18.36 -6.08 7.90
N ASP A 149 -17.57 -5.29 7.17
CA ASP A 149 -16.21 -4.91 7.57
C ASP A 149 -16.20 -4.08 8.86
N ILE A 150 -17.14 -3.16 9.00
CA ILE A 150 -17.33 -2.32 10.19
C ILE A 150 -17.74 -3.17 11.38
N ALA A 151 -18.71 -4.07 11.19
CA ALA A 151 -19.16 -4.96 12.25
C ALA A 151 -18.00 -5.87 12.70
N TYR A 152 -17.27 -6.47 11.77
CA TYR A 152 -16.13 -7.32 12.08
C TYR A 152 -15.02 -6.57 12.81
N MET A 153 -14.66 -5.37 12.34
CA MET A 153 -13.65 -4.54 12.99
C MET A 153 -14.09 -4.09 14.39
N ARG A 154 -15.35 -3.72 14.56
CA ARG A 154 -15.91 -3.38 15.88
C ARG A 154 -15.79 -4.55 16.84
N ALA A 155 -16.12 -5.76 16.40
CA ALA A 155 -15.98 -6.97 17.21
C ALA A 155 -14.52 -7.24 17.61
N LEU A 156 -13.57 -7.06 16.68
CA LEU A 156 -12.13 -7.15 16.98
C LEU A 156 -11.69 -6.10 18.01
N ILE A 157 -12.11 -4.84 17.84
CA ILE A 157 -11.80 -3.74 18.76
C ILE A 157 -12.36 -4.06 20.16
N TYR A 158 -13.59 -4.56 20.26
CA TYR A 158 -14.16 -4.99 21.54
C TYR A 158 -13.36 -6.13 22.17
N MET A 159 -12.96 -7.13 21.38
CA MET A 159 -12.13 -8.24 21.87
C MET A 159 -10.78 -7.78 22.43
N VAL A 160 -10.06 -6.90 21.72
CA VAL A 160 -8.75 -6.38 22.15
C VAL A 160 -8.86 -5.45 23.38
N ASN A 161 -9.97 -4.74 23.56
CA ASN A 161 -10.21 -3.88 24.72
C ASN A 161 -10.83 -4.62 25.93
N GLY A 162 -10.80 -5.96 25.96
CA GLY A 162 -11.33 -6.72 27.08
C GLY A 162 -12.86 -6.71 27.19
N ARG A 163 -13.58 -6.50 26.07
CA ARG A 163 -15.04 -6.63 25.94
C ARG A 163 -15.45 -7.83 25.06
N PRO A 164 -14.99 -9.06 25.35
CA PRO A 164 -15.31 -10.22 24.50
C PRO A 164 -16.80 -10.59 24.50
N THR A 165 -17.58 -10.21 25.53
CA THR A 165 -19.05 -10.40 25.55
C THR A 165 -19.76 -9.71 24.39
N ASP A 166 -19.39 -8.46 24.11
CA ASP A 166 -19.96 -7.67 23.02
C ASP A 166 -19.44 -8.14 21.66
N ALA A 167 -18.17 -8.55 21.60
CA ALA A 167 -17.58 -9.14 20.40
C ALA A 167 -18.31 -10.41 19.95
N VAL A 168 -18.65 -11.32 20.89
CA VAL A 168 -19.38 -12.56 20.60
C VAL A 168 -20.74 -12.28 19.96
N LYS A 169 -21.48 -11.28 20.45
CA LYS A 169 -22.77 -10.89 19.87
C LYS A 169 -22.62 -10.47 18.40
N ILE A 170 -21.62 -9.65 18.10
CA ILE A 170 -21.39 -9.16 16.73
C ILE A 170 -20.89 -10.29 15.82
N PHE A 171 -19.93 -11.11 16.28
CA PHE A 171 -19.44 -12.23 15.48
C PHE A 171 -20.52 -13.26 15.16
N SER A 172 -21.49 -13.47 16.06
CA SER A 172 -22.61 -14.38 15.82
C SER A 172 -23.44 -13.99 14.59
N GLY A 173 -23.69 -12.68 14.40
CA GLY A 173 -24.40 -12.15 13.23
C GLY A 173 -23.58 -12.19 11.93
N LEU A 174 -22.25 -12.28 12.03
CA LEU A 174 -21.34 -12.28 10.88
C LEU A 174 -21.00 -13.67 10.35
N GLN A 175 -21.43 -14.75 11.01
CA GLN A 175 -21.12 -16.11 10.57
C GLN A 175 -21.69 -16.43 9.17
N GLY A 176 -22.75 -15.75 8.74
CA GLY A 176 -23.33 -15.87 7.39
C GLY A 176 -22.65 -15.00 6.31
N SER A 177 -21.69 -14.15 6.67
CA SER A 177 -20.99 -13.27 5.73
C SER A 177 -20.12 -14.09 4.77
N LYS A 178 -20.20 -13.79 3.47
CA LYS A 178 -19.36 -14.45 2.44
C LYS A 178 -17.87 -14.19 2.65
N THR A 179 -17.52 -12.99 3.14
CA THR A 179 -16.13 -12.55 3.30
C THR A 179 -15.62 -12.84 4.72
N HIS A 180 -16.46 -12.67 5.73
CA HIS A 180 -16.04 -12.70 7.13
C HIS A 180 -16.51 -13.93 7.91
N GLY A 181 -17.39 -14.78 7.36
CA GLY A 181 -18.04 -15.86 8.10
C GLY A 181 -17.08 -16.83 8.79
N GLY A 182 -16.06 -17.32 8.06
CA GLY A 182 -15.04 -18.20 8.63
C GLY A 182 -14.20 -17.53 9.73
N PHE A 183 -13.79 -16.27 9.50
CA PHE A 183 -13.01 -15.50 10.47
C PHE A 183 -13.84 -15.16 11.72
N ALA A 184 -15.10 -14.78 11.55
CA ALA A 184 -16.03 -14.49 12.63
C ALA A 184 -16.29 -15.73 13.48
N ALA A 185 -16.49 -16.91 12.87
CA ALA A 185 -16.67 -18.16 13.60
C ALA A 185 -15.42 -18.53 14.44
N TYR A 186 -14.23 -18.42 13.85
CA TYR A 186 -12.98 -18.65 14.57
C TYR A 186 -12.79 -17.65 15.73
N ASN A 187 -12.91 -16.35 15.47
CA ASN A 187 -12.71 -15.31 16.48
C ASN A 187 -13.78 -15.35 17.58
N MET A 188 -15.02 -15.74 17.27
CA MET A 188 -16.05 -15.98 18.28
C MET A 188 -15.64 -17.11 19.23
N GLY A 189 -15.08 -18.21 18.71
CA GLY A 189 -14.52 -19.27 19.52
C GLY A 189 -13.43 -18.77 20.46
N ILE A 190 -12.50 -17.97 19.96
CA ILE A 190 -11.44 -17.35 20.79
C ILE A 190 -12.02 -16.40 21.85
N ALA A 191 -13.00 -15.57 21.51
CA ALA A 191 -13.65 -14.66 22.45
C ALA A 191 -14.38 -15.41 23.57
N LEU A 192 -14.99 -16.57 23.27
CA LEU A 192 -15.60 -17.44 24.28
C LEU A 192 -14.55 -18.05 25.22
N LEU A 193 -13.40 -18.47 24.70
CA LEU A 193 -12.28 -18.91 25.55
C LEU A 193 -11.75 -17.79 26.45
N GLN A 194 -11.65 -16.56 25.94
CA GLN A 194 -11.27 -15.39 26.75
C GLN A 194 -12.27 -15.07 27.87
N LEU A 195 -13.55 -15.44 27.70
CA LEU A 195 -14.59 -15.33 28.71
C LEU A 195 -14.56 -16.46 29.76
N GLY A 196 -13.64 -17.41 29.64
CA GLY A 196 -13.61 -18.63 30.47
C GLY A 196 -14.73 -19.63 30.13
N LYS A 197 -15.45 -19.42 29.02
CA LYS A 197 -16.50 -20.33 28.54
C LYS A 197 -15.90 -21.42 27.66
N ASP A 198 -15.01 -22.21 28.25
CA ASP A 198 -14.17 -23.16 27.52
C ASP A 198 -14.99 -24.17 26.69
N ALA A 199 -16.07 -24.72 27.25
CA ALA A 199 -16.94 -25.66 26.53
C ALA A 199 -17.60 -25.03 25.29
N GLU A 200 -18.15 -23.81 25.42
CA GLU A 200 -18.77 -23.10 24.30
C GLU A 200 -17.73 -22.72 23.22
N GLY A 201 -16.55 -22.27 23.64
CA GLY A 201 -15.44 -21.93 22.76
C GLY A 201 -14.93 -23.13 21.96
N ILE A 202 -14.76 -24.28 22.62
CA ILE A 202 -14.40 -25.56 21.99
C ILE A 202 -15.41 -25.95 20.91
N VAL A 203 -16.71 -25.90 21.22
CA VAL A 203 -17.77 -26.24 20.27
C VAL A 203 -17.75 -25.30 19.06
N GLN A 204 -17.57 -23.99 19.27
CA GLN A 204 -17.49 -23.03 18.16
C GLN A 204 -16.25 -23.23 17.30
N LEU A 205 -15.08 -23.47 17.91
CA LEU A 205 -13.85 -23.76 17.16
C LEU A 205 -13.96 -25.08 16.39
N ALA A 206 -14.60 -26.10 16.95
CA ALA A 206 -14.85 -27.37 16.26
C ALA A 206 -15.76 -27.19 15.03
N ARG A 207 -16.77 -26.31 15.13
CA ARG A 207 -17.62 -25.93 14.00
C ARG A 207 -16.83 -25.17 12.93
N ALA A 208 -16.00 -24.20 13.33
CA ALA A 208 -15.11 -23.50 12.41
C ALA A 208 -14.13 -24.48 11.71
N GLY A 209 -13.62 -25.47 12.45
CA GLY A 209 -12.75 -26.55 11.99
C GLY A 209 -13.41 -27.58 11.05
N THR A 210 -14.72 -27.49 10.82
CA THR A 210 -15.47 -28.33 9.88
C THR A 210 -16.21 -27.54 8.80
N SER A 211 -16.04 -26.22 8.76
CA SER A 211 -16.69 -25.31 7.80
C SER A 211 -16.52 -25.76 6.36
N SER A 212 -17.60 -25.84 5.59
CA SER A 212 -17.60 -26.21 4.18
C SER A 212 -17.26 -25.01 3.29
N GLY A 213 -16.15 -25.08 2.58
CA GLY A 213 -15.68 -24.03 1.66
C GLY A 213 -14.43 -24.49 0.92
N SER A 214 -14.34 -24.15 -0.37
CA SER A 214 -13.25 -24.59 -1.26
C SER A 214 -12.19 -23.53 -1.49
N ASP A 215 -12.43 -22.28 -1.11
CA ASP A 215 -11.46 -21.21 -1.19
C ASP A 215 -10.31 -21.44 -0.17
N GLU A 216 -9.12 -20.95 -0.52
CA GLU A 216 -7.91 -21.22 0.26
C GLU A 216 -7.92 -20.52 1.62
N GLY A 217 -8.62 -19.39 1.74
CA GLY A 217 -8.81 -18.66 3.00
C GLY A 217 -9.61 -19.49 4.00
N THR A 218 -10.76 -20.03 3.59
CA THR A 218 -11.61 -20.89 4.41
C THR A 218 -10.88 -22.16 4.82
N LYS A 219 -10.11 -22.79 3.92
CA LYS A 219 -9.30 -23.98 4.29
C LYS A 219 -8.22 -23.63 5.31
N SER A 220 -7.55 -22.48 5.18
CA SER A 220 -6.55 -22.01 6.14
C SER A 220 -7.17 -21.75 7.52
N ILE A 221 -8.35 -21.13 7.57
CA ILE A 221 -9.07 -20.88 8.83
C ILE A 221 -9.54 -22.19 9.46
N ARG A 222 -9.99 -23.16 8.66
CA ARG A 222 -10.33 -24.50 9.13
C ARG A 222 -9.13 -25.18 9.81
N ASP A 223 -7.97 -25.16 9.15
CA ASP A 223 -6.72 -25.70 9.70
C ASP A 223 -6.31 -24.97 10.97
N LYS A 224 -6.40 -23.63 10.99
CA LYS A 224 -6.08 -22.80 12.16
C LYS A 224 -6.98 -23.10 13.36
N ALA A 225 -8.28 -23.28 13.12
CA ALA A 225 -9.26 -23.63 14.15
C ALA A 225 -8.96 -25.02 14.74
N ASN A 226 -8.72 -26.02 13.89
CA ASN A 226 -8.36 -27.37 14.32
C ASN A 226 -7.01 -27.40 15.08
N LEU A 227 -6.02 -26.62 14.63
CA LEU A 227 -4.75 -26.48 15.32
C LEU A 227 -4.92 -25.85 16.72
N ALA A 228 -5.61 -24.71 16.80
CA ALA A 228 -5.83 -24.00 18.06
C ALA A 228 -6.57 -24.88 19.06
N LEU A 229 -7.62 -25.58 18.58
CA LEU A 229 -8.40 -26.49 19.40
C LEU A 229 -7.57 -27.68 19.89
N GLY A 230 -6.78 -28.28 19.00
CA GLY A 230 -5.88 -29.38 19.34
C GLY A 230 -4.87 -29.04 20.43
N TYR A 231 -4.23 -27.87 20.33
CA TYR A 231 -3.29 -27.41 21.35
C TYR A 231 -3.96 -27.04 22.67
N LYS A 232 -5.12 -26.36 22.64
CA LYS A 232 -5.90 -26.07 23.85
C LYS A 232 -6.28 -27.36 24.59
N LEU A 233 -6.70 -28.40 23.86
CA LEU A 233 -7.03 -29.71 24.46
C LEU A 233 -5.81 -30.44 25.01
N LEU A 234 -4.62 -30.28 24.40
CA LEU A 234 -3.38 -30.80 25.00
C LEU A 234 -3.04 -30.09 26.30
N GLU A 235 -3.21 -28.77 26.37
CA GLU A 235 -2.97 -27.96 27.57
C GLU A 235 -3.94 -28.32 28.69
N THR A 236 -5.20 -28.65 28.38
CA THR A 236 -6.20 -29.08 29.38
C THR A 236 -6.11 -30.56 29.75
N GLY A 237 -5.15 -31.31 29.21
CA GLY A 237 -4.93 -32.71 29.56
C GLY A 237 -5.85 -33.71 28.84
N GLU A 238 -6.40 -33.35 27.69
CA GLU A 238 -7.28 -34.18 26.86
C GLU A 238 -6.61 -34.63 25.54
N PRO A 239 -5.50 -35.40 25.59
CA PRO A 239 -4.72 -35.73 24.40
C PRO A 239 -5.48 -36.56 23.35
N GLU A 240 -6.43 -37.40 23.77
CA GLU A 240 -7.20 -38.21 22.82
C GLU A 240 -8.17 -37.38 21.98
N GLN A 241 -8.79 -36.35 22.56
CA GLN A 241 -9.60 -35.40 21.79
C GLN A 241 -8.72 -34.49 20.94
N ALA A 242 -7.61 -33.99 21.51
CA ALA A 242 -6.68 -33.14 20.78
C ALA A 242 -6.25 -33.76 19.46
N LYS A 243 -5.88 -35.05 19.49
CA LYS A 243 -5.47 -35.79 18.30
C LYS A 243 -6.51 -35.78 17.19
N LYS A 244 -7.80 -35.97 17.52
CA LYS A 244 -8.90 -35.95 16.53
C LYS A 244 -8.97 -34.65 15.74
N TYR A 245 -8.63 -33.52 16.36
CA TYR A 245 -8.62 -32.22 15.68
C TYR A 245 -7.31 -31.96 14.95
N LEU A 246 -6.17 -32.30 15.55
CA LEU A 246 -4.86 -32.13 14.92
C LEU A 246 -4.73 -32.94 13.62
N ASP A 247 -5.27 -34.15 13.60
CA ASP A 247 -5.24 -35.03 12.41
C ASP A 247 -6.16 -34.54 11.27
N ARG A 248 -7.06 -33.59 11.53
CA ARG A 248 -7.88 -32.93 10.48
C ARG A 248 -7.12 -31.85 9.72
N VAL A 249 -6.02 -31.34 10.29
CA VAL A 249 -5.22 -30.31 9.64
C VAL A 249 -4.55 -30.91 8.42
N ARG A 250 -4.59 -30.19 7.29
CA ARG A 250 -4.00 -30.68 6.04
C ARG A 250 -2.50 -30.97 6.21
N LEU A 251 -2.05 -32.11 5.65
CA LEU A 251 -0.63 -32.50 5.64
C LEU A 251 0.26 -31.48 4.90
N ASN A 252 -0.31 -30.73 3.95
CA ASN A 252 0.36 -29.66 3.24
C ASN A 252 -0.37 -28.35 3.56
N GLY A 253 0.34 -27.42 4.19
CA GLY A 253 -0.20 -26.13 4.61
C GLY A 253 0.65 -25.47 5.69
N PRO A 254 0.39 -24.19 6.00
CA PRO A 254 1.19 -23.40 6.96
C PRO A 254 1.11 -23.93 8.40
N PHE A 255 0.03 -24.64 8.75
CA PHE A 255 -0.19 -25.20 10.08
C PHE A 255 0.23 -26.68 10.20
N SER A 256 0.60 -27.31 9.08
CA SER A 256 0.84 -28.76 9.01
C SER A 256 1.98 -29.24 9.90
N ASN A 257 3.10 -28.51 9.94
CA ASN A 257 4.25 -28.87 10.78
C ASN A 257 3.88 -28.86 12.28
N ARG A 258 3.17 -27.83 12.74
CA ARG A 258 2.72 -27.73 14.13
C ARG A 258 1.66 -28.78 14.46
N ALA A 259 0.76 -29.07 13.52
CA ALA A 259 -0.25 -30.11 13.72
C ALA A 259 0.36 -31.51 13.86
N LEU A 260 1.33 -31.86 12.99
CA LEU A 260 2.06 -33.14 13.08
C LEU A 260 2.86 -33.25 14.38
N LEU A 261 3.52 -32.17 14.80
CA LEU A 261 4.22 -32.11 16.08
C LEU A 261 3.25 -32.37 17.24
N GLY A 262 2.14 -31.62 17.29
CA GLY A 262 1.11 -31.78 18.33
C GLY A 262 0.47 -33.16 18.35
N SER A 263 0.19 -33.75 17.18
CA SER A 263 -0.40 -35.09 17.07
C SER A 263 0.53 -36.15 17.68
N GLY A 264 1.85 -36.05 17.44
CA GLY A 264 2.80 -36.92 18.12
C GLY A 264 2.90 -36.66 19.63
N TRP A 265 2.84 -35.41 20.09
CA TRP A 265 2.78 -35.11 21.53
C TRP A 265 1.53 -35.69 22.21
N ALA A 266 0.40 -35.68 21.53
CA ALA A 266 -0.82 -36.33 22.00
C ALA A 266 -0.61 -37.84 22.23
N ASP A 267 0.03 -38.51 21.28
CA ASP A 267 0.36 -39.94 21.41
C ASP A 267 1.39 -40.20 22.53
N ILE A 268 2.39 -39.33 22.70
CA ILE A 268 3.36 -39.42 23.82
C ILE A 268 2.66 -39.28 25.17
N ALA A 269 1.74 -38.32 25.31
CA ALA A 269 0.95 -38.12 26.53
C ALA A 269 0.11 -39.37 26.87
N LEU A 270 -0.38 -40.08 25.85
CA LEU A 270 -1.08 -41.36 25.97
C LEU A 270 -0.15 -42.58 26.11
N LYS A 271 1.17 -42.38 26.22
CA LYS A 271 2.21 -43.42 26.25
C LYS A 271 2.22 -44.35 25.02
N ARG A 272 1.64 -43.89 23.90
CA ARG A 272 1.60 -44.60 22.61
C ARG A 272 2.83 -44.21 21.76
N TYR A 273 4.02 -44.57 22.24
CA TYR A 273 5.30 -44.14 21.64
C TYR A 273 5.48 -44.58 20.18
N ASP A 274 4.96 -45.76 19.82
CA ASP A 274 4.95 -46.29 18.45
C ASP A 274 4.08 -45.45 17.51
N ARG A 275 2.90 -45.01 17.96
CA ARG A 275 2.00 -44.15 17.19
C ARG A 275 2.55 -42.75 17.01
N ALA A 276 3.21 -42.18 18.04
CA ALA A 276 3.84 -40.87 17.98
C ALA A 276 4.90 -40.76 16.87
N LEU A 277 5.59 -41.87 16.56
CA LEU A 277 6.60 -41.93 15.51
C LEU A 277 6.01 -41.73 14.10
N VAL A 278 4.72 -42.01 13.87
CA VAL A 278 4.11 -41.88 12.54
C VAL A 278 4.12 -40.43 12.04
N PRO A 279 3.49 -39.45 12.73
CA PRO A 279 3.53 -38.06 12.29
C PRO A 279 4.94 -37.46 12.42
N TRP A 280 5.71 -37.87 13.44
CA TRP A 280 7.05 -37.32 13.69
C TRP A 280 8.10 -37.76 12.67
N THR A 281 8.06 -39.00 12.15
CA THR A 281 8.99 -39.42 11.07
C THR A 281 8.67 -38.78 9.72
N ILE A 282 7.40 -38.39 9.49
CA ILE A 282 7.03 -37.56 8.34
C ILE A 282 7.59 -36.15 8.52
N LEU A 283 7.44 -35.58 9.71
CA LEU A 283 7.90 -34.23 10.04
C LEU A 283 9.44 -34.12 10.05
N SER A 284 10.16 -35.14 10.54
CA SER A 284 11.63 -35.15 10.63
C SER A 284 12.33 -35.10 9.26
N LYS A 285 11.62 -35.43 8.18
CA LYS A 285 12.12 -35.35 6.79
C LYS A 285 11.90 -33.97 6.15
N ARG A 286 11.21 -33.06 6.83
CA ARG A 286 10.94 -31.70 6.32
C ARG A 286 12.13 -30.77 6.58
N ASN A 287 12.01 -29.51 6.20
CA ASN A 287 13.09 -28.54 6.31
C ASN A 287 13.45 -28.25 7.78
N VAL A 288 14.72 -28.46 8.14
CA VAL A 288 15.28 -28.29 9.50
C VAL A 288 15.21 -26.85 10.00
N THR A 289 15.04 -25.87 9.10
CA THR A 289 14.84 -24.46 9.49
C THR A 289 13.55 -24.24 10.30
N ASP A 290 12.56 -25.13 10.17
CA ASP A 290 11.28 -25.04 10.87
C ASP A 290 11.40 -25.54 12.32
N ARG A 291 10.87 -24.75 13.26
CA ARG A 291 10.92 -25.06 14.69
C ARG A 291 10.33 -26.42 15.04
N ALA A 292 9.20 -26.79 14.45
CA ALA A 292 8.54 -28.05 14.77
C ALA A 292 9.37 -29.25 14.29
N VAL A 293 10.13 -29.09 13.21
CA VAL A 293 11.08 -30.10 12.74
C VAL A 293 12.22 -30.25 13.74
N GLN A 294 12.81 -29.14 14.21
CA GLN A 294 13.89 -29.15 15.21
C GLN A 294 13.45 -29.86 16.51
N GLU A 295 12.25 -29.56 17.01
CA GLU A 295 11.69 -30.24 18.18
C GLU A 295 11.50 -31.75 17.95
N VAL A 296 11.02 -32.14 16.76
CA VAL A 296 10.87 -33.56 16.38
C VAL A 296 12.21 -34.28 16.24
N MET A 297 13.30 -33.60 15.86
CA MET A 297 14.64 -34.20 15.82
C MET A 297 15.13 -34.65 17.20
N LEU A 298 14.61 -34.05 18.28
CA LEU A 298 14.77 -34.55 19.64
C LEU A 298 13.69 -35.57 20.03
N GLY A 299 12.45 -35.34 19.57
CA GLY A 299 11.28 -36.15 19.91
C GLY A 299 11.32 -37.57 19.34
N VAL A 300 11.74 -37.76 18.08
CA VAL A 300 11.82 -39.09 17.45
C VAL A 300 12.79 -40.01 18.21
N PRO A 301 14.06 -39.62 18.47
CA PRO A 301 14.94 -40.43 19.30
C PRO A 301 14.36 -40.66 20.71
N PHE A 302 13.77 -39.64 21.33
CA PHE A 302 13.10 -39.79 22.63
C PHE A 302 12.02 -40.88 22.61
N ALA A 303 11.14 -40.88 21.60
CA ALA A 303 10.09 -41.87 21.45
C ALA A 303 10.65 -43.28 21.23
N TYR A 304 11.69 -43.44 20.40
CA TYR A 304 12.39 -44.72 20.25
C TYR A 304 13.05 -45.20 21.56
N GLY A 305 13.64 -44.29 22.32
CA GLY A 305 14.22 -44.58 23.63
C GLY A 305 13.16 -45.04 24.63
N LYS A 306 11.99 -44.40 24.68
CA LYS A 306 10.87 -44.83 25.53
C LYS A 306 10.22 -46.14 25.06
N TYR A 307 10.30 -46.44 23.77
CA TYR A 307 9.89 -47.75 23.21
C TYR A 307 10.90 -48.88 23.48
N GLY A 308 12.06 -48.59 24.10
CA GLY A 308 13.09 -49.57 24.45
C GLY A 308 14.19 -49.77 23.39
N LEU A 309 14.15 -49.01 22.30
CA LEU A 309 15.16 -49.06 21.23
C LEU A 309 16.29 -48.05 21.46
N HIS A 310 17.04 -48.22 22.55
CA HIS A 310 18.06 -47.28 23.02
C HIS A 310 19.23 -47.07 22.04
N GLY A 311 19.70 -48.12 21.36
CA GLY A 311 20.75 -47.98 20.35
C GLY A 311 20.33 -47.12 19.16
N LYS A 312 19.08 -47.30 18.69
CA LYS A 312 18.51 -46.47 17.62
C LYS A 312 18.28 -45.03 18.09
N SER A 313 17.84 -44.84 19.33
CA SER A 313 17.74 -43.52 19.98
C SER A 313 19.08 -42.79 19.96
N ALA A 314 20.17 -43.45 20.37
CA ALA A 314 21.50 -42.85 20.38
C ALA A 314 21.95 -42.40 18.98
N VAL A 315 21.83 -43.27 17.97
CA VAL A 315 22.18 -42.91 16.58
C VAL A 315 21.39 -41.70 16.09
N LEU A 316 20.09 -41.65 16.36
CA LEU A 316 19.22 -40.56 15.92
C LEU A 316 19.54 -39.24 16.66
N TYR A 317 19.87 -39.28 17.95
CA TYR A 317 20.36 -38.09 18.67
C TYR A 317 21.70 -37.61 18.09
N GLY A 318 22.60 -38.52 17.69
CA GLY A 318 23.84 -38.17 16.98
C GLY A 318 23.56 -37.40 15.68
N HIS A 319 22.65 -37.89 14.83
CA HIS A 319 22.25 -37.18 13.62
C HIS A 319 21.55 -35.84 13.88
N ALA A 320 20.78 -35.73 14.96
CA ALA A 320 20.19 -34.46 15.38
C ALA A 320 21.28 -33.43 15.72
N LEU A 321 22.32 -33.84 16.45
CA LEU A 321 23.46 -32.98 16.78
C LEU A 321 24.21 -32.49 15.54
N GLU A 322 24.52 -33.38 14.59
CA GLU A 322 25.17 -33.00 13.33
C GLU A 322 24.34 -32.00 12.53
N SER A 323 23.03 -32.16 12.53
CA SER A 323 22.12 -31.26 11.82
C SER A 323 22.01 -29.91 12.50
N PHE A 324 21.95 -29.87 13.84
CA PHE A 324 21.97 -28.62 14.59
C PHE A 324 23.28 -27.85 14.41
N ASP A 325 24.42 -28.53 14.33
CA ASP A 325 25.72 -27.89 14.07
C ASP A 325 25.79 -27.25 12.67
N LYS A 326 25.31 -27.97 11.65
CA LYS A 326 25.14 -27.42 10.29
C LYS A 326 24.18 -26.25 10.24
N GLU A 327 23.16 -26.24 11.10
CA GLU A 327 22.18 -25.15 11.15
C GLU A 327 22.72 -23.93 11.87
N LEU A 328 23.48 -24.11 12.96
CA LEU A 328 24.16 -23.03 13.68
C LEU A 328 25.20 -22.33 12.81
N THR A 329 26.02 -23.09 12.07
CA THR A 329 27.00 -22.52 11.13
C THR A 329 26.34 -21.69 10.02
N LYS A 330 25.20 -22.14 9.50
CA LYS A 330 24.39 -21.35 8.54
C LYS A 330 23.81 -20.09 9.18
N LEU A 331 23.26 -20.18 10.40
CA LEU A 331 22.75 -19.02 11.12
C LEU A 331 23.84 -17.98 11.38
N ASP A 332 25.05 -18.41 11.77
CA ASP A 332 26.19 -17.52 11.99
C ASP A 332 26.62 -16.80 10.70
N SER A 333 26.67 -17.54 9.58
CA SER A 333 26.94 -16.92 8.27
C SER A 333 25.84 -15.91 7.87
N SER A 334 24.59 -16.20 8.22
CA SER A 334 23.43 -15.35 7.95
C SER A 334 23.46 -14.06 8.75
N ILE A 335 23.76 -14.16 10.06
CA ILE A 335 23.90 -13.00 10.95
C ILE A 335 25.01 -12.08 10.44
N LYS A 336 26.17 -12.65 10.08
CA LYS A 336 27.30 -11.87 9.55
C LYS A 336 26.94 -11.17 8.23
N SER A 337 26.26 -11.86 7.32
CA SER A 337 25.80 -11.29 6.03
C SER A 337 24.83 -10.11 6.21
N ILE A 338 23.91 -10.21 7.18
CA ILE A 338 23.01 -9.11 7.54
C ILE A 338 23.79 -7.92 8.10
N GLN A 339 24.75 -8.17 9.00
CA GLN A 339 25.60 -7.12 9.59
C GLN A 339 26.50 -6.42 8.55
N GLU A 340 26.88 -7.10 7.47
CA GLU A 340 27.62 -6.53 6.33
C GLU A 340 26.71 -5.71 5.37
N GLY A 341 25.40 -5.59 5.66
CA GLY A 341 24.43 -4.82 4.88
C GLY A 341 23.96 -5.50 3.59
N LYS A 342 24.27 -6.78 3.38
CA LYS A 342 23.86 -7.53 2.18
C LYS A 342 22.34 -7.75 2.14
N PHE A 343 21.72 -7.92 3.30
CA PHE A 343 20.28 -8.09 3.43
C PHE A 343 19.49 -6.88 2.95
N LEU A 344 19.85 -5.66 3.36
CA LEU A 344 19.20 -4.44 2.88
C LEU A 344 19.40 -4.24 1.37
N LYS A 345 20.61 -4.52 0.86
CA LYS A 345 20.88 -4.45 -0.59
C LYS A 345 20.02 -5.43 -1.39
N ALA A 346 19.76 -6.63 -0.84
CA ALA A 346 18.86 -7.59 -1.46
C ALA A 346 17.40 -7.11 -1.45
N LEU A 347 16.96 -6.49 -0.34
CA LEU A 347 15.61 -5.94 -0.21
C LEU A 347 15.35 -4.72 -1.11
N ALA A 348 16.37 -3.89 -1.36
CA ALA A 348 16.24 -2.68 -2.18
C ALA A 348 16.07 -2.95 -3.69
N ARG A 349 16.09 -4.21 -4.14
CA ARG A 349 15.94 -4.56 -5.56
C ARG A 349 14.52 -4.26 -6.06
N GLU A 350 14.41 -3.63 -7.22
CA GLU A 350 13.12 -3.17 -7.80
C GLU A 350 12.15 -4.32 -8.07
N GLU A 351 12.67 -5.52 -8.35
CA GLU A 351 11.93 -6.76 -8.64
C GLU A 351 11.02 -7.22 -7.48
N LEU A 352 11.31 -6.74 -6.26
CA LEU A 352 10.57 -7.07 -5.05
C LEU A 352 9.43 -6.08 -4.76
N LYS A 353 9.43 -4.90 -5.39
CA LYS A 353 8.41 -3.86 -5.16
C LYS A 353 7.11 -4.09 -5.92
N GLN A 354 7.19 -4.70 -7.11
CA GLN A 354 6.05 -4.83 -8.03
C GLN A 354 5.20 -6.08 -7.80
N ASP A 355 5.64 -7.04 -6.97
CA ASP A 355 4.93 -8.31 -6.79
C ASP A 355 4.41 -8.46 -5.36
N ARG A 356 3.08 -8.60 -5.21
CA ARG A 356 2.45 -8.91 -3.92
C ARG A 356 2.98 -10.20 -3.29
N ASN A 357 3.61 -11.08 -4.08
CA ASN A 357 4.27 -12.31 -3.64
C ASN A 357 5.80 -12.18 -3.49
N TRP A 358 6.34 -10.97 -3.31
CA TRP A 358 7.77 -10.73 -3.18
C TRP A 358 8.45 -11.60 -2.11
N VAL A 359 7.77 -11.89 -0.99
CA VAL A 359 8.25 -12.80 0.08
C VAL A 359 8.55 -14.21 -0.48
N VAL A 360 7.76 -14.68 -1.44
CA VAL A 360 7.94 -15.99 -2.08
C VAL A 360 9.11 -15.96 -3.07
N LYS A 361 9.37 -14.83 -3.73
CA LYS A 361 10.54 -14.65 -4.60
C LYS A 361 11.83 -14.56 -3.79
N LEU A 362 11.78 -13.92 -2.61
CA LEU A 362 12.90 -13.81 -1.69
C LEU A 362 13.48 -15.18 -1.33
N ARG A 363 12.59 -16.18 -1.17
CA ARG A 363 12.93 -17.58 -0.87
C ARG A 363 13.82 -18.25 -1.92
N ASN A 364 13.79 -17.78 -3.16
CA ASN A 364 14.49 -18.41 -4.28
C ASN A 364 15.74 -17.61 -4.70
N LEU A 365 16.14 -16.59 -3.94
CA LEU A 365 17.35 -15.81 -4.24
C LEU A 365 18.58 -16.66 -3.92
N PRO A 366 19.41 -17.03 -4.93
CA PRO A 366 20.60 -17.85 -4.70
C PRO A 366 21.66 -17.14 -3.83
N ASP A 367 21.61 -15.81 -3.76
CA ASP A 367 22.61 -14.98 -3.06
C ASP A 367 22.19 -14.58 -1.62
N ALA A 368 21.06 -15.07 -1.10
CA ALA A 368 20.52 -14.67 0.21
C ALA A 368 19.95 -15.85 1.03
N PRO A 369 20.79 -16.74 1.56
CA PRO A 369 20.37 -17.92 2.35
C PRO A 369 19.58 -17.57 3.62
N GLU A 370 19.64 -16.31 4.07
CA GLU A 370 19.03 -15.81 5.30
C GLU A 370 17.49 -15.73 5.22
N THR A 371 16.97 -15.61 4.00
CA THR A 371 15.54 -15.39 3.71
C THR A 371 14.63 -16.54 4.16
N HIS A 372 15.16 -17.76 4.26
CA HIS A 372 14.43 -18.91 4.80
C HIS A 372 14.13 -18.77 6.30
N TYR A 373 15.02 -18.14 7.05
CA TYR A 373 14.88 -18.00 8.51
C TYR A 373 13.90 -16.89 8.88
N LEU A 374 13.84 -15.85 8.07
CA LEU A 374 13.11 -14.64 8.42
C LEU A 374 11.61 -14.70 8.09
N ILE A 375 11.04 -15.81 7.61
CA ILE A 375 9.62 -15.86 7.19
C ILE A 375 8.65 -15.37 8.29
N HIS A 376 8.81 -15.84 9.52
CA HIS A 376 7.94 -15.41 10.61
C HIS A 376 8.15 -13.94 10.97
N LEU A 377 9.39 -13.44 10.90
CA LEU A 377 9.70 -12.04 11.10
C LEU A 377 9.12 -11.18 9.96
N MET A 378 9.31 -11.57 8.71
CA MET A 378 8.76 -10.90 7.52
C MET A 378 7.24 -10.94 7.48
N ALA A 379 6.61 -11.89 8.16
CA ALA A 379 5.16 -11.94 8.36
C ALA A 379 4.69 -11.13 9.58
N SER A 380 5.61 -10.70 10.46
CA SER A 380 5.28 -9.87 11.62
C SER A 380 4.90 -8.46 11.17
N HIS A 381 3.94 -7.88 11.89
CA HIS A 381 3.41 -6.56 11.56
C HIS A 381 4.52 -5.49 11.62
N ASP A 382 5.28 -5.47 12.72
CA ASP A 382 6.32 -4.47 12.98
C ASP A 382 7.40 -4.47 11.89
N PHE A 383 7.83 -5.66 11.44
CA PHE A 383 8.82 -5.77 10.37
C PHE A 383 8.24 -5.33 9.03
N GLN A 384 7.00 -5.72 8.71
CA GLN A 384 6.34 -5.30 7.48
C GLN A 384 6.17 -3.78 7.41
N GLU A 385 5.70 -3.16 8.49
CA GLU A 385 5.58 -1.72 8.58
C GLU A 385 6.94 -1.03 8.41
N SER A 386 7.95 -1.52 9.13
CA SER A 386 9.32 -1.01 9.04
C SER A 386 9.91 -1.13 7.63
N LEU A 387 9.64 -2.23 6.93
CA LEU A 387 10.10 -2.47 5.57
C LEU A 387 9.39 -1.56 4.57
N GLN A 388 8.07 -1.42 4.71
CA GLN A 388 7.28 -0.53 3.86
C GLN A 388 7.75 0.92 4.02
N ASN A 389 8.04 1.36 5.25
CA ASN A 389 8.60 2.69 5.51
C ASN A 389 9.96 2.87 4.82
N TYR A 390 10.80 1.83 4.79
CA TYR A 390 12.06 1.87 4.05
C TYR A 390 11.85 1.99 2.54
N PHE A 391 10.87 1.28 1.97
CA PHE A 391 10.54 1.38 0.55
C PHE A 391 10.00 2.75 0.15
N ASP A 392 9.12 3.33 0.97
CA ASP A 392 8.60 4.68 0.75
C ASP A 392 9.74 5.72 0.79
N LEU A 393 10.68 5.59 1.74
CA LEU A 393 11.86 6.47 1.82
C LEU A 393 12.75 6.35 0.58
N GLU A 394 12.95 5.14 0.07
CA GLU A 394 13.71 4.90 -1.16
C GLU A 394 13.02 5.52 -2.38
N GLU A 395 11.69 5.47 -2.43
CA GLU A 395 10.91 6.12 -3.49
C GLU A 395 11.04 7.64 -3.42
N ILE A 396 10.89 8.22 -2.22
CA ILE A 396 11.09 9.66 -1.99
C ILE A 396 12.51 10.07 -2.41
N ARG A 397 13.53 9.27 -2.07
CA ARG A 397 14.92 9.53 -2.46
C ARG A 397 15.07 9.61 -3.98
N LYS A 398 14.51 8.65 -4.73
CA LYS A 398 14.54 8.66 -6.20
C LYS A 398 13.83 9.88 -6.78
N ARG A 399 12.68 10.24 -6.23
CA ARG A 399 11.90 11.42 -6.66
C ARG A 399 12.66 12.72 -6.39
N LEU A 400 13.27 12.86 -5.22
CA LEU A 400 14.08 14.04 -4.88
C LEU A 400 15.28 14.20 -5.80
N ILE A 401 15.92 13.11 -6.23
CA ILE A 401 17.01 13.15 -7.21
C ILE A 401 16.47 13.60 -8.57
N LYS A 402 15.32 13.07 -9.00
CA LYS A 402 14.67 13.50 -10.24
C LYS A 402 14.30 14.99 -10.20
N TRP A 403 13.69 15.45 -9.11
CA TRP A 403 13.31 16.86 -8.94
C TRP A 403 14.51 17.80 -8.91
N GLU A 404 15.65 17.37 -8.37
CA GLU A 404 16.89 18.15 -8.46
C GLU A 404 17.30 18.39 -9.92
N VAL A 405 17.24 17.34 -10.76
CA VAL A 405 17.51 17.43 -12.20
C VAL A 405 16.48 18.29 -12.92
N ASP A 406 15.19 18.11 -12.61
CA ASP A 406 14.10 18.87 -13.22
C ASP A 406 14.21 20.37 -12.88
N ILE A 407 14.53 20.72 -11.63
CA ILE A 407 14.79 22.11 -11.21
C ILE A 407 15.95 22.72 -11.98
N GLY A 408 17.05 21.97 -12.17
CA GLY A 408 18.16 22.41 -13.01
C GLY A 408 17.71 22.72 -14.44
N SER A 409 16.89 21.85 -15.02
CA SER A 409 16.32 22.03 -16.36
C SER A 409 15.43 23.28 -16.47
N TYR A 410 14.62 23.56 -15.44
CA TYR A 410 13.81 24.79 -15.37
C TYR A 410 14.68 26.05 -15.22
N GLN A 411 15.75 26.00 -14.44
CA GLN A 411 16.70 27.12 -14.33
C GLN A 411 17.32 27.44 -15.70
N ASP A 412 17.71 26.43 -16.46
CA ASP A 412 18.30 26.62 -17.78
C ASP A 412 17.27 27.16 -18.79
N LEU A 413 16.02 26.70 -18.73
CA LEU A 413 14.92 27.24 -19.53
C LEU A 413 14.62 28.71 -19.21
N VAL A 414 14.59 29.09 -17.93
CA VAL A 414 14.39 30.48 -17.50
C VAL A 414 15.55 31.36 -17.96
N LYS A 415 16.80 30.90 -17.82
CA LYS A 415 17.99 31.60 -18.34
C LYS A 415 17.93 31.80 -19.85
N ALA A 416 17.56 30.77 -20.60
CA ALA A 416 17.43 30.84 -22.06
C ALA A 416 16.34 31.86 -22.48
N ARG A 417 15.17 31.84 -21.82
CA ARG A 417 14.10 32.82 -22.06
C ARG A 417 14.54 34.24 -21.71
N ARG A 418 15.22 34.43 -20.58
CA ARG A 418 15.77 35.73 -20.19
C ARG A 418 16.74 36.25 -21.24
N ALA A 419 17.72 35.44 -21.65
CA ALA A 419 18.71 35.82 -22.66
C ALA A 419 18.08 36.23 -23.99
N TYR A 420 17.00 35.56 -24.39
CA TYR A 420 16.24 35.89 -25.60
C TYR A 420 15.43 37.20 -25.47
N TYR A 421 14.65 37.36 -24.40
CA TYR A 421 13.70 38.48 -24.27
C TYR A 421 14.32 39.79 -23.76
N THR A 422 15.37 39.73 -22.94
CA THR A 422 16.03 40.91 -22.34
C THR A 422 16.49 41.95 -23.38
N PRO A 423 17.18 41.58 -24.48
CA PRO A 423 17.54 42.55 -25.51
C PRO A 423 16.37 42.95 -26.41
N LEU A 424 15.37 42.07 -26.58
CA LEU A 424 14.29 42.24 -27.55
C LEU A 424 13.18 43.18 -27.04
N LEU A 425 12.77 43.02 -25.77
CA LEU A 425 11.63 43.72 -25.19
C LEU A 425 11.79 45.26 -25.21
N PRO A 426 12.93 45.86 -24.83
CA PRO A 426 13.08 47.33 -24.86
C PRO A 426 12.95 47.93 -26.26
N VAL A 427 13.43 47.22 -27.29
CA VAL A 427 13.35 47.68 -28.69
C VAL A 427 11.89 47.65 -29.16
N ILE A 428 11.19 46.56 -28.84
CA ILE A 428 9.77 46.41 -29.15
C ILE A 428 8.94 47.45 -28.40
N GLU A 429 9.26 47.71 -27.14
CA GLU A 429 8.53 48.67 -26.30
C GLU A 429 8.64 50.10 -26.82
N LYS A 430 9.84 50.54 -27.24
CA LYS A 430 10.01 51.86 -27.87
C LYS A 430 9.18 51.99 -29.15
N LYS A 431 9.18 50.97 -30.01
CA LYS A 431 8.35 50.97 -31.23
C LYS A 431 6.85 50.96 -30.89
N PHE A 432 6.46 50.22 -29.87
CA PHE A 432 5.08 50.11 -29.44
C PHE A 432 4.56 51.41 -28.83
N GLN A 433 5.34 52.13 -28.02
CA GLN A 433 4.94 53.45 -27.48
C GLN A 433 4.61 54.47 -28.60
N LEU A 434 5.39 54.45 -29.69
CA LEU A 434 5.11 55.27 -30.87
C LEU A 434 3.83 54.84 -31.61
N LEU A 435 3.53 53.54 -31.63
CA LEU A 435 2.29 53.03 -32.23
C LEU A 435 1.07 53.29 -31.33
N ASP A 436 1.20 53.14 -30.01
CA ASP A 436 0.14 53.39 -29.02
C ASP A 436 -0.31 54.85 -29.06
N SER A 437 0.64 55.79 -29.08
CA SER A 437 0.33 57.22 -29.21
C SER A 437 -0.40 57.56 -30.51
N ARG A 438 0.04 57.00 -31.64
CA ARG A 438 -0.65 57.14 -32.93
C ARG A 438 -2.03 56.52 -32.91
N MET A 439 -2.18 55.33 -32.33
CA MET A 439 -3.45 54.64 -32.20
C MET A 439 -4.45 55.47 -31.37
N ARG A 440 -4.04 55.95 -30.19
CA ARG A 440 -4.89 56.81 -29.35
C ARG A 440 -5.36 58.04 -30.12
N LEU A 441 -4.46 58.71 -30.83
CA LEU A 441 -4.81 59.86 -31.67
C LEU A 441 -5.83 59.50 -32.77
N ARG A 442 -5.68 58.34 -33.43
CA ARG A 442 -6.63 57.91 -34.48
C ARG A 442 -8.00 57.53 -33.92
N VAL A 443 -8.04 56.88 -32.77
CA VAL A 443 -9.30 56.58 -32.07
C VAL A 443 -9.99 57.87 -31.65
N GLU A 444 -9.27 58.83 -31.07
CA GLU A 444 -9.82 60.13 -30.70
C GLU A 444 -10.32 60.94 -31.92
N GLN A 445 -9.60 60.89 -33.05
CA GLN A 445 -10.07 61.49 -34.31
C GLN A 445 -11.37 60.85 -34.81
N ARG A 446 -11.49 59.52 -34.71
CA ARG A 446 -12.70 58.79 -35.06
C ARG A 446 -13.87 59.17 -34.14
N ASP A 447 -13.63 59.23 -32.84
CA ASP A 447 -14.67 59.58 -31.85
C ASP A 447 -15.12 61.05 -32.05
N ASN A 448 -14.20 61.95 -32.38
CA ASN A 448 -14.54 63.33 -32.77
C ASN A 448 -15.36 63.42 -34.07
N LEU A 449 -15.10 62.54 -35.05
CA LEU A 449 -15.91 62.47 -36.28
C LEU A 449 -17.31 61.93 -35.99
N GLU A 450 -17.42 60.90 -35.16
CA GLU A 450 -18.71 60.36 -34.70
C GLU A 450 -19.52 61.45 -33.98
N ASN A 451 -18.92 62.15 -33.02
CA ASN A 451 -19.57 63.25 -32.29
C ASN A 451 -20.07 64.36 -33.24
N LYS A 452 -19.26 64.72 -34.26
CA LYS A 452 -19.67 65.71 -35.27
C LYS A 452 -20.82 65.23 -36.15
N LEU A 453 -20.81 63.96 -36.55
CA LEU A 453 -21.89 63.37 -37.34
C LEU A 453 -23.19 63.23 -36.53
N GLN A 454 -23.09 62.84 -35.26
CA GLN A 454 -24.22 62.81 -34.32
C GLN A 454 -24.82 64.21 -34.11
N ALA A 455 -23.99 65.23 -33.90
CA ALA A 455 -24.45 66.62 -33.78
C ALA A 455 -25.17 67.12 -35.05
N MET A 456 -24.77 66.63 -36.24
CA MET A 456 -25.41 66.95 -37.51
C MET A 456 -26.81 66.33 -37.68
N LEU A 457 -27.18 65.31 -36.90
CA LEU A 457 -28.56 64.80 -36.85
C LEU A 457 -29.51 65.79 -36.16
N ILE A 458 -29.01 66.54 -35.17
CA ILE A 458 -29.79 67.49 -34.37
C ILE A 458 -29.79 68.88 -35.04
N ALA A 459 -28.65 69.32 -35.57
CA ALA A 459 -28.48 70.60 -36.25
C ALA A 459 -27.83 70.40 -37.62
N PRO A 460 -28.61 70.38 -38.73
CA PRO A 460 -28.08 70.15 -40.07
C PRO A 460 -27.05 71.22 -40.47
N ARG A 461 -25.85 70.77 -40.86
CA ARG A 461 -24.79 71.66 -41.37
C ARG A 461 -24.23 71.16 -42.70
N PRO A 462 -24.94 71.38 -43.83
CA PRO A 462 -24.60 70.80 -45.14
C PRO A 462 -23.18 71.13 -45.65
N GLN A 463 -22.66 72.28 -45.25
CA GLN A 463 -21.31 72.74 -45.62
C GLN A 463 -20.18 71.80 -45.14
N PHE A 464 -20.36 71.07 -44.04
CA PHE A 464 -19.32 70.16 -43.53
C PHE A 464 -19.16 68.90 -44.40
N LEU A 465 -20.21 68.50 -45.11
CA LEU A 465 -20.23 67.35 -46.02
C LEU A 465 -20.07 67.75 -47.50
N ALA A 466 -19.69 69.00 -47.77
CA ALA A 466 -19.36 69.44 -49.13
C ALA A 466 -18.14 68.67 -49.67
N THR A 467 -18.21 68.25 -50.94
CA THR A 467 -17.14 67.53 -51.63
C THR A 467 -15.90 68.41 -51.83
N VAL A 468 -14.76 67.79 -52.15
CA VAL A 468 -13.51 68.53 -52.40
C VAL A 468 -13.68 69.55 -53.52
N SER A 469 -14.32 69.15 -54.62
CA SER A 469 -14.63 70.02 -55.76
C SER A 469 -15.54 71.17 -55.37
N GLU A 470 -16.63 70.92 -54.63
CA GLU A 470 -17.53 71.97 -54.15
C GLU A 470 -16.87 72.95 -53.17
N ARG A 471 -15.94 72.49 -52.34
CA ARG A 471 -15.14 73.38 -51.48
C ARG A 471 -14.19 74.25 -52.31
N ILE A 472 -13.58 73.71 -53.37
CA ILE A 472 -12.74 74.46 -54.30
C ILE A 472 -13.58 75.48 -55.07
N TYR A 473 -14.74 75.07 -55.60
CA TYR A 473 -15.68 75.96 -56.27
C TYR A 473 -16.19 77.04 -55.31
N GLY A 474 -16.52 76.70 -54.07
CA GLY A 474 -16.90 77.66 -53.04
C GLY A 474 -15.82 78.70 -52.77
N ARG A 475 -14.54 78.29 -52.68
CA ARG A 475 -13.41 79.23 -52.54
C ARG A 475 -13.24 80.13 -53.77
N ARG A 476 -13.37 79.58 -54.98
CA ARG A 476 -13.28 80.34 -56.24
C ARG A 476 -14.43 81.34 -56.35
N VAL A 477 -15.65 80.93 -56.04
CA VAL A 477 -16.83 81.81 -56.00
C VAL A 477 -16.65 82.90 -54.95
N ALA A 478 -16.14 82.59 -53.76
CA ALA A 478 -15.85 83.60 -52.73
C ALA A 478 -14.76 84.60 -53.15
N LEU A 479 -13.73 84.16 -53.88
CA LEU A 479 -12.72 85.06 -54.46
C LEU A 479 -13.31 85.96 -55.55
N MET A 480 -14.18 85.41 -56.41
CA MET A 480 -14.90 86.18 -57.42
C MET A 480 -15.84 87.21 -56.77
N GLU A 481 -16.55 86.82 -55.71
CA GLU A 481 -17.42 87.72 -54.92
C GLU A 481 -16.64 88.88 -54.32
N ARG A 482 -15.47 88.61 -53.73
CA ARG A 482 -14.58 89.67 -53.20
C ARG A 482 -14.07 90.62 -54.29
N ARG A 483 -13.69 90.09 -55.46
CA ARG A 483 -13.22 90.91 -56.60
C ARG A 483 -14.34 91.77 -57.17
N VAL A 484 -15.53 91.21 -57.36
CA VAL A 484 -16.70 91.96 -57.85
C VAL A 484 -17.09 93.06 -56.86
N LYS A 485 -17.03 92.78 -55.55
CA LYS A 485 -17.30 93.79 -54.49
C LYS A 485 -16.26 94.91 -54.45
N HIS A 486 -14.99 94.61 -54.72
CA HIS A 486 -13.90 95.60 -54.73
C HIS A 486 -13.90 96.48 -55.99
N LEU A 487 -14.40 95.99 -57.13
CA LEU A 487 -14.43 96.71 -58.41
C LEU A 487 -15.71 97.57 -58.60
N GLY A 488 -16.68 97.50 -57.69
CA GLY A 488 -17.90 98.32 -57.75
C GLY A 488 -18.80 98.05 -58.96
N ILE A 489 -18.81 96.80 -59.49
CA ILE A 489 -19.56 96.44 -60.70
C ILE A 489 -20.97 95.97 -60.31
N ASP A 490 -22.01 96.67 -60.79
CA ASP A 490 -23.31 96.64 -60.11
C ASP A 490 -24.51 95.97 -60.82
N SER A 491 -24.36 95.30 -61.96
CA SER A 491 -25.51 94.55 -62.52
C SER A 491 -25.20 93.13 -62.98
N GLU A 492 -24.44 92.93 -64.07
CA GLU A 492 -24.39 91.59 -64.68
C GLU A 492 -23.43 90.60 -64.00
N PRO A 493 -22.15 90.94 -63.70
CA PRO A 493 -21.20 89.98 -63.12
C PRO A 493 -21.56 89.56 -61.69
N ARG A 494 -22.16 90.47 -60.91
CA ARG A 494 -22.61 90.21 -59.54
C ARG A 494 -23.75 89.18 -59.51
N GLN A 495 -24.76 89.35 -60.36
CA GLN A 495 -25.86 88.39 -60.51
C GLN A 495 -25.39 87.00 -60.99
N ARG A 496 -24.34 86.94 -61.81
CA ARG A 496 -23.73 85.67 -62.25
C ARG A 496 -23.02 84.96 -61.08
N VAL A 497 -22.27 85.69 -60.26
CA VAL A 497 -21.62 85.15 -59.05
C VAL A 497 -22.67 84.67 -58.04
N ASP A 498 -23.74 85.43 -57.83
CA ASP A 498 -24.84 85.04 -56.93
C ASP A 498 -25.58 83.79 -57.43
N ARG A 499 -25.80 83.66 -58.74
CA ARG A 499 -26.33 82.42 -59.34
C ARG A 499 -25.41 81.23 -59.12
N LEU A 500 -24.10 81.39 -59.30
CA LEU A 500 -23.13 80.32 -59.05
C LEU A 500 -23.11 79.91 -57.57
N ARG A 501 -23.21 80.88 -56.65
CA ARG A 501 -23.33 80.64 -55.21
C ARG A 501 -24.63 79.93 -54.85
N GLY A 502 -25.75 80.36 -55.43
CA GLY A 502 -27.06 79.75 -55.25
C GLY A 502 -27.10 78.30 -55.75
N ALA A 503 -26.58 78.05 -56.95
CA ALA A 503 -26.45 76.71 -57.53
C ALA A 503 -25.55 75.80 -56.67
N LEU A 504 -24.43 76.32 -56.17
CA LEU A 504 -23.55 75.59 -55.26
C LEU A 504 -24.25 75.23 -53.94
N ASN A 505 -24.96 76.18 -53.32
CA ASN A 505 -25.71 75.94 -52.09
C ASN A 505 -26.85 74.94 -52.30
N TRP A 506 -27.56 75.03 -53.44
CA TRP A 506 -28.61 74.09 -53.81
C TRP A 506 -28.07 72.67 -53.95
N ASN A 507 -26.94 72.50 -54.64
CA ASN A 507 -26.29 71.20 -54.81
C ASN A 507 -25.79 70.61 -53.48
N ILE A 508 -25.23 71.45 -52.60
CA ILE A 508 -24.76 71.03 -51.27
C ILE A 508 -25.93 70.60 -50.37
N ASN A 509 -27.05 71.32 -50.40
CA ASN A 509 -28.22 71.02 -49.58
C ASN A 509 -29.02 69.83 -50.09
N SER A 510 -29.24 69.72 -51.42
CA SER A 510 -29.98 68.60 -52.02
C SER A 510 -29.26 67.26 -51.84
N GLY A 511 -27.93 67.24 -51.95
CA GLY A 511 -27.12 66.04 -51.71
C GLY A 511 -26.82 65.72 -50.25
N TYR A 512 -27.30 66.53 -49.29
CA TYR A 512 -26.89 66.44 -47.88
C TYR A 512 -27.26 65.10 -47.24
N HIS A 513 -28.52 64.65 -47.37
CA HIS A 513 -29.00 63.43 -46.72
C HIS A 513 -28.30 62.16 -47.23
N ASP A 514 -28.06 62.07 -48.53
CA ASP A 514 -27.31 60.95 -49.14
C ASP A 514 -25.86 60.94 -48.66
N ARG A 515 -25.22 62.10 -48.58
CA ARG A 515 -23.84 62.22 -48.09
C ARG A 515 -23.74 61.92 -46.60
N LEU A 516 -24.72 62.32 -45.80
CA LEU A 516 -24.79 62.00 -44.38
C LEU A 516 -24.93 60.48 -44.18
N THR A 517 -25.82 59.84 -44.93
CA THR A 517 -25.98 58.38 -44.92
C THR A 517 -24.69 57.67 -45.32
N ASN A 518 -24.02 58.14 -46.37
CA ASN A 518 -22.73 57.60 -46.81
C ASN A 518 -21.61 57.85 -45.79
N ALA A 519 -21.64 58.97 -45.06
CA ALA A 519 -20.69 59.25 -43.98
C ALA A 519 -20.86 58.28 -42.81
N PHE A 520 -22.10 57.98 -42.39
CA PHE A 520 -22.38 56.95 -41.37
C PHE A 520 -21.99 55.54 -41.84
N LYS A 521 -22.23 55.19 -43.11
CA LYS A 521 -21.76 53.90 -43.68
C LYS A 521 -20.23 53.77 -43.62
N ARG A 522 -19.50 54.84 -43.96
CA ARG A 522 -18.03 54.89 -43.88
C ARG A 522 -17.53 54.87 -42.44
N LEU A 523 -18.22 55.53 -41.50
CA LEU A 523 -17.90 55.46 -40.08
C LEU A 523 -18.04 54.02 -39.56
N ARG A 524 -19.10 53.32 -39.92
CA ARG A 524 -19.30 51.91 -39.54
C ARG A 524 -18.23 50.97 -40.11
N GLN A 525 -17.77 51.22 -41.35
CA GLN A 525 -16.63 50.50 -41.92
C GLN A 525 -15.33 50.79 -41.13
N LEU A 526 -15.12 52.05 -40.74
CA LEU A 526 -13.99 52.44 -39.89
C LEU A 526 -14.07 51.76 -38.51
N ASP A 527 -15.26 51.58 -37.93
CA ASP A 527 -15.44 50.89 -36.65
C ASP A 527 -15.00 49.43 -36.70
N GLY A 528 -15.27 48.73 -37.81
CA GLY A 528 -14.76 47.38 -38.04
C GLY A 528 -13.23 47.34 -38.00
N VAL A 529 -12.57 48.24 -38.73
CA VAL A 529 -11.10 48.34 -38.74
C VAL A 529 -10.53 48.70 -37.35
N VAL A 530 -11.21 49.59 -36.61
CA VAL A 530 -10.82 49.95 -35.24
C VAL A 530 -11.00 48.77 -34.28
N ALA A 531 -12.03 47.94 -34.45
CA ALA A 531 -12.24 46.74 -33.65
C ALA A 531 -11.11 45.71 -33.87
N ASP A 532 -10.75 45.42 -35.12
CA ASP A 532 -9.64 44.53 -35.46
C ASP A 532 -8.30 45.03 -34.89
N LEU A 533 -8.09 46.34 -34.97
CA LEU A 533 -6.92 47.00 -34.41
C LEU A 533 -6.90 46.89 -32.87
N LYS A 534 -8.04 47.08 -32.19
CA LYS A 534 -8.17 46.88 -30.72
C LYS A 534 -7.94 45.42 -30.32
N GLN A 535 -8.42 44.45 -31.09
CA GLN A 535 -8.19 43.03 -30.84
C GLN A 535 -6.71 42.68 -30.96
N THR A 536 -6.06 43.12 -32.04
CA THR A 536 -4.63 42.93 -32.26
C THR A 536 -3.81 43.57 -31.13
N TYR A 537 -4.17 44.78 -30.73
CA TYR A 537 -3.56 45.47 -29.59
C TYR A 537 -3.64 44.66 -28.30
N ARG A 538 -4.83 44.18 -27.92
CA ARG A 538 -5.03 43.36 -26.71
C ARG A 538 -4.23 42.06 -26.77
N SER A 539 -4.21 41.40 -27.93
CA SER A 539 -3.42 40.17 -28.12
C SER A 539 -1.92 40.41 -27.93
N PHE A 540 -1.42 41.53 -28.43
CA PHE A 540 -0.02 41.93 -28.27
C PHE A 540 0.31 42.24 -26.82
N VAL A 541 -0.52 43.03 -26.12
CA VAL A 541 -0.31 43.35 -24.71
C VAL A 541 -0.29 42.09 -23.85
N ARG A 542 -1.21 41.14 -24.09
CA ARG A 542 -1.22 39.83 -23.41
C ARG A 542 0.04 39.04 -23.70
N THR A 543 0.47 38.96 -24.96
CA THR A 543 1.68 38.23 -25.36
C THR A 543 2.92 38.85 -24.74
N ARG A 544 3.00 40.18 -24.68
CA ARG A 544 4.07 40.92 -24.00
C ARG A 544 4.10 40.59 -22.51
N GLN A 545 2.95 40.68 -21.83
CA GLN A 545 2.85 40.37 -20.41
C GLN A 545 3.24 38.93 -20.12
N ALA A 546 2.77 37.97 -20.93
CA ALA A 546 3.15 36.57 -20.83
C ALA A 546 4.65 36.36 -21.07
N ALA A 547 5.27 37.08 -22.01
CA ALA A 547 6.70 37.00 -22.28
C ALA A 547 7.53 37.48 -21.09
N THR A 548 7.17 38.60 -20.47
CA THR A 548 7.83 39.11 -19.26
C THR A 548 7.65 38.15 -18.08
N GLN A 549 6.42 37.73 -17.82
CA GLN A 549 6.10 36.76 -16.76
C GLN A 549 6.73 35.39 -16.99
N SER A 550 7.21 35.06 -18.19
CA SER A 550 7.77 33.73 -18.51
C SER A 550 9.16 33.46 -17.91
N TYR A 551 9.87 34.48 -17.42
CA TYR A 551 11.22 34.36 -16.87
C TYR A 551 11.50 35.25 -15.64
N GLU A 552 10.61 36.20 -15.32
CA GLU A 552 10.76 37.10 -14.18
C GLU A 552 10.15 36.49 -12.91
N GLY A 553 10.82 36.65 -11.76
CA GLY A 553 10.34 36.14 -10.46
C GLY A 553 10.63 34.67 -10.16
N TYR A 554 11.10 33.88 -11.13
CA TYR A 554 11.35 32.45 -10.90
C TYR A 554 12.70 32.11 -10.25
N ASP A 555 13.73 32.95 -10.36
CA ASP A 555 15.08 32.60 -9.88
C ASP A 555 15.10 32.29 -8.38
N ASP A 556 14.54 33.19 -7.56
CA ASP A 556 14.52 33.04 -6.11
C ASP A 556 13.69 31.83 -5.68
N THR A 557 12.56 31.61 -6.37
CA THR A 557 11.70 30.44 -6.12
C THR A 557 12.41 29.13 -6.46
N LEU A 558 13.07 29.04 -7.62
CA LEU A 558 13.80 27.85 -8.05
C LEU A 558 15.01 27.57 -7.15
N ASN A 559 15.74 28.61 -6.74
CA ASN A 559 16.84 28.49 -5.78
C ASN A 559 16.35 28.00 -4.41
N THR A 560 15.25 28.57 -3.91
CA THR A 560 14.64 28.14 -2.65
C THR A 560 14.18 26.68 -2.72
N MET A 561 13.54 26.28 -3.82
CA MET A 561 13.12 24.89 -4.03
C MET A 561 14.31 23.94 -4.10
N ARG A 562 15.40 24.33 -4.78
CA ARG A 562 16.63 23.54 -4.85
C ARG A 562 17.22 23.30 -3.46
N ILE A 563 17.32 24.35 -2.63
CA ILE A 563 17.81 24.23 -1.25
C ILE A 563 16.92 23.28 -0.44
N LYS A 564 15.59 23.43 -0.53
CA LYS A 564 14.64 22.54 0.16
C LYS A 564 14.78 21.08 -0.28
N VAL A 565 14.98 20.82 -1.57
CA VAL A 565 15.19 19.47 -2.10
C VAL A 565 16.50 18.88 -1.56
N LEU A 566 17.60 19.63 -1.56
CA LEU A 566 18.88 19.18 -1.01
C LEU A 566 18.79 18.88 0.50
N GLU A 567 18.13 19.74 1.27
CA GLU A 567 17.88 19.48 2.70
C GLU A 567 17.01 18.22 2.91
N ALA A 568 15.98 18.04 2.09
CA ALA A 568 15.13 16.86 2.14
C ALA A 568 15.91 15.59 1.76
N GLN A 569 16.81 15.64 0.79
CA GLN A 569 17.67 14.52 0.41
C GLN A 569 18.55 14.07 1.58
N GLU A 570 19.22 15.00 2.29
CA GLU A 570 20.06 14.66 3.45
C GLU A 570 19.23 14.12 4.63
N ARG A 571 18.01 14.67 4.85
CA ARG A 571 17.08 14.11 5.85
C ARG A 571 16.66 12.69 5.50
N VAL A 572 16.24 12.45 4.26
CA VAL A 572 15.81 11.12 3.79
C VAL A 572 16.96 10.13 3.91
N LYS A 573 18.17 10.49 3.49
CA LYS A 573 19.37 9.66 3.65
C LYS A 573 19.61 9.27 5.10
N THR A 574 19.54 10.23 6.03
CA THR A 574 19.73 9.98 7.47
C THR A 574 18.65 9.06 8.04
N VAL A 575 17.38 9.33 7.73
CA VAL A 575 16.24 8.53 8.23
C VAL A 575 16.26 7.13 7.63
N MET A 576 16.59 7.00 6.35
CA MET A 576 16.69 5.73 5.64
C MET A 576 17.81 4.84 6.22
N LEU A 577 18.96 5.42 6.58
CA LEU A 577 20.02 4.69 7.28
C LEU A 577 19.55 4.15 8.64
N ARG A 578 18.84 4.97 9.43
CA ARG A 578 18.26 4.54 10.71
C ARG A 578 17.23 3.44 10.54
N GLN A 579 16.35 3.58 9.54
CA GLN A 579 15.32 2.60 9.23
C GLN A 579 15.93 1.27 8.75
N GLY A 580 16.96 1.34 7.91
CA GLY A 580 17.73 0.18 7.47
C GLY A 580 18.36 -0.56 8.65
N HIS A 581 19.03 0.17 9.55
CA HIS A 581 19.64 -0.41 10.74
C HIS A 581 18.61 -1.07 11.68
N MET A 582 17.41 -0.48 11.81
CA MET A 582 16.31 -1.09 12.56
C MET A 582 15.89 -2.44 11.97
N LEU A 583 15.74 -2.53 10.64
CA LEU A 583 15.42 -3.79 9.95
C LEU A 583 16.50 -4.86 10.15
N GLU A 584 17.77 -4.46 10.04
CA GLU A 584 18.91 -5.36 10.30
C GLU A 584 18.90 -5.85 11.75
N THR A 585 18.66 -4.96 12.71
CA THR A 585 18.61 -5.31 14.13
C THR A 585 17.45 -6.26 14.44
N MET A 586 16.26 -6.02 13.89
CA MET A 586 15.13 -6.94 14.01
C MET A 586 15.46 -8.33 13.44
N ALA A 587 16.10 -8.37 12.28
CA ALA A 587 16.53 -9.62 11.65
C ALA A 587 17.59 -10.36 12.48
N VAL A 588 18.64 -9.68 12.92
CA VAL A 588 19.70 -10.24 13.76
C VAL A 588 19.14 -10.76 15.09
N ASN A 589 18.26 -10.00 15.74
CA ASN A 589 17.63 -10.42 17.00
C ASN A 589 16.81 -11.71 16.84
N GLU A 590 16.02 -11.82 15.76
CA GLU A 590 15.26 -13.05 15.48
C GLU A 590 16.20 -14.25 15.22
N LEU A 591 17.28 -14.04 14.48
CA LEU A 591 18.26 -15.11 14.22
C LEU A 591 19.02 -15.51 15.50
N ASP A 592 19.38 -14.56 16.36
CA ASP A 592 20.04 -14.81 17.64
C ASP A 592 19.13 -15.59 18.61
N LEU A 593 17.85 -15.24 18.69
CA LEU A 593 16.87 -16.00 19.47
C LEU A 593 16.75 -17.46 18.99
N ARG A 594 16.88 -17.69 17.68
CA ARG A 594 16.88 -19.04 17.11
C ARG A 594 18.18 -19.77 17.40
N ARG A 595 19.33 -19.10 17.24
CA ARG A 595 20.64 -19.63 17.58
C ARG A 595 20.64 -20.16 19.02
N LYS A 596 20.28 -19.32 19.99
CA LYS A 596 20.21 -19.69 21.42
C LYS A 596 19.31 -20.89 21.68
N ARG A 597 18.19 -21.01 20.94
CA ARG A 597 17.29 -22.17 21.05
C ARG A 597 17.94 -23.44 20.54
N ILE A 598 18.55 -23.41 19.35
CA ILE A 598 19.23 -24.57 18.77
C ILE A 598 20.42 -24.98 19.64
N GLU A 599 21.17 -24.04 20.21
CA GLU A 599 22.22 -24.32 21.20
C GLU A 599 21.64 -25.04 22.42
N GLY A 600 20.50 -24.57 22.96
CA GLY A 600 19.81 -25.25 24.05
C GLY A 600 19.32 -26.66 23.68
N ASP A 601 18.84 -26.86 22.46
CA ASP A 601 18.40 -28.17 21.96
C ASP A 601 19.59 -29.11 21.69
N GLN A 602 20.75 -28.58 21.30
CA GLN A 602 22.00 -29.31 21.18
C GLN A 602 22.47 -29.82 22.55
N VAL A 603 22.37 -28.99 23.60
CA VAL A 603 22.68 -29.41 24.97
C VAL A 603 21.76 -30.56 25.40
N LYS A 604 20.44 -30.44 25.18
CA LYS A 604 19.48 -31.52 25.48
C LYS A 604 19.79 -32.81 24.72
N ALA A 605 20.10 -32.71 23.42
CA ALA A 605 20.47 -33.86 22.61
C ALA A 605 21.75 -34.55 23.12
N ARG A 606 22.77 -33.79 23.54
CA ARG A 606 24.02 -34.36 24.09
C ARG A 606 23.76 -35.14 25.38
N PHE A 607 22.96 -34.60 26.30
CA PHE A 607 22.59 -35.31 27.53
C PHE A 607 21.76 -36.57 27.23
N ALA A 608 20.74 -36.46 26.36
CA ALA A 608 19.88 -37.57 26.00
C ALA A 608 20.61 -38.67 25.19
N LEU A 609 21.63 -38.28 24.42
CA LEU A 609 22.54 -39.19 23.72
C LEU A 609 23.33 -40.04 24.72
N ALA A 610 23.99 -39.38 25.69
CA ALA A 610 24.75 -40.06 26.73
C ALA A 610 23.84 -41.03 27.53
N GLU A 611 22.66 -40.56 27.95
CA GLU A 611 21.68 -41.40 28.63
C GLU A 611 21.24 -42.61 27.78
N SER A 612 21.04 -42.41 26.47
CA SER A 612 20.67 -43.49 25.56
C SER A 612 21.79 -44.53 25.41
N TYR A 613 23.06 -44.11 25.36
CA TYR A 613 24.21 -45.01 25.34
C TYR A 613 24.31 -45.83 26.62
N ASP A 614 24.21 -45.19 27.78
CA ASP A 614 24.26 -45.87 29.08
C ASP A 614 23.17 -46.94 29.19
N ARG A 615 21.95 -46.61 28.78
CA ARG A 615 20.82 -47.56 28.78
C ARG A 615 20.99 -48.67 27.75
N ALA A 616 21.52 -48.38 26.56
CA ALA A 616 21.81 -49.38 25.55
C ALA A 616 22.87 -50.38 26.04
N GLN A 617 23.92 -49.87 26.70
CA GLN A 617 24.99 -50.70 27.25
C GLN A 617 24.50 -51.57 28.39
N LYS A 618 23.69 -51.02 29.31
CA LYS A 618 23.01 -51.80 30.36
C LYS A 618 22.11 -52.90 29.78
N ALA A 619 21.28 -52.58 28.78
CA ALA A 619 20.44 -53.58 28.13
C ALA A 619 21.26 -54.69 27.45
N GLN A 620 22.41 -54.35 26.87
CA GLN A 620 23.32 -55.32 26.27
C GLN A 620 24.00 -56.21 27.31
N THR A 621 24.43 -55.65 28.45
CA THR A 621 24.99 -56.43 29.55
C THR A 621 23.95 -57.35 30.15
N ASP A 622 22.74 -56.86 30.39
CA ASP A 622 21.63 -57.66 30.95
C ASP A 622 21.23 -58.81 30.01
N SER A 623 21.21 -58.55 28.70
CA SER A 623 20.99 -59.60 27.69
C SER A 623 22.11 -60.65 27.71
N LYS A 624 23.37 -60.24 27.87
CA LYS A 624 24.51 -61.18 28.01
C LYS A 624 24.40 -61.99 29.29
N PHE A 625 24.07 -61.38 30.43
CA PHE A 625 23.85 -62.09 31.69
C PHE A 625 22.69 -63.07 31.59
N LYS A 626 21.59 -62.69 30.93
CA LYS A 626 20.43 -63.58 30.74
C LYS A 626 20.77 -64.77 29.85
N LYS A 627 21.48 -64.56 28.73
CA LYS A 627 21.98 -65.65 27.87
C LYS A 627 22.96 -66.57 28.60
N LEU A 628 23.83 -66.01 29.44
CA LEU A 628 24.75 -66.80 30.26
C LEU A 628 24.00 -67.62 31.31
N ALA A 629 22.99 -67.03 31.97
CA ALA A 629 22.14 -67.73 32.92
C ALA A 629 21.29 -68.83 32.25
N GLU A 630 20.74 -68.59 31.07
CA GLU A 630 20.03 -69.59 30.26
C GLU A 630 20.97 -70.73 29.84
N LYS A 631 22.19 -70.40 29.39
CA LYS A 631 23.22 -71.40 29.07
C LYS A 631 23.61 -72.24 30.29
N ASN A 632 23.84 -71.60 31.44
CA ASN A 632 24.18 -72.28 32.69
C ASN A 632 23.02 -73.15 33.20
N ALA A 633 21.77 -72.70 33.04
CA ALA A 633 20.58 -73.47 33.39
C ALA A 633 20.40 -74.68 32.45
N GLU A 634 20.71 -74.53 31.17
CA GLU A 634 20.68 -75.63 30.20
C GLU A 634 21.82 -76.64 30.46
N GLU A 635 23.02 -76.18 30.81
CA GLU A 635 24.12 -77.04 31.26
C GLU A 635 23.77 -77.77 32.56
N ALA A 636 23.18 -77.08 33.55
CA ALA A 636 22.71 -77.70 34.79
C ALA A 636 21.62 -78.75 34.54
N ARG A 637 20.69 -78.52 33.59
CA ARG A 637 19.71 -79.53 33.17
C ARG A 637 20.37 -80.74 32.52
N LYS A 638 21.36 -80.54 31.65
CA LYS A 638 22.11 -81.65 31.03
C LYS A 638 22.89 -82.47 32.06
N VAL A 639 23.48 -81.82 33.07
CA VAL A 639 24.15 -82.50 34.18
C VAL A 639 23.14 -83.27 35.05
N ALA A 640 21.99 -82.68 35.37
CA ALA A 640 20.93 -83.37 36.11
C ALA A 640 20.40 -84.60 35.37
N GLU A 641 20.18 -84.51 34.05
CA GLU A 641 19.81 -85.66 33.21
C GLU A 641 20.91 -86.73 33.17
N GLN A 642 22.20 -86.35 33.18
CA GLN A 642 23.31 -87.30 33.25
C GLN A 642 23.37 -88.01 34.61
N VAL A 643 23.15 -87.29 35.71
CA VAL A 643 23.11 -87.85 37.06
C VAL A 643 21.91 -88.79 37.23
N GLU A 644 20.73 -88.44 36.70
CA GLU A 644 19.58 -89.35 36.68
C GLU A 644 19.86 -90.61 35.85
N ARG A 645 20.51 -90.48 34.69
CA ARG A 645 20.91 -91.64 33.87
C ARG A 645 21.96 -92.51 34.56
N GLN A 646 22.89 -91.92 35.32
CA GLN A 646 23.85 -92.68 36.13
C GLN A 646 23.15 -93.39 37.30
N ALA A 647 22.29 -92.71 38.04
CA ALA A 647 21.51 -93.31 39.12
C ALA A 647 20.57 -94.42 38.64
N ALA A 648 20.00 -94.29 37.44
CA ALA A 648 19.20 -95.33 36.81
C ALA A 648 20.04 -96.57 36.44
N LYS A 649 21.27 -96.37 35.93
CA LYS A 649 22.22 -97.46 35.64
C LYS A 649 22.69 -98.15 36.92
N GLU A 650 23.01 -97.41 37.97
CA GLU A 650 23.41 -97.97 39.27
C GLU A 650 22.27 -98.76 39.92
N LYS A 651 21.01 -98.29 39.82
CA LYS A 651 19.83 -99.07 40.25
C LYS A 651 19.64 -100.35 39.42
N GLU A 652 19.91 -100.30 38.13
CA GLU A 652 19.83 -101.48 37.26
C GLU A 652 20.95 -102.50 37.57
N GLU A 653 22.15 -102.04 37.88
CA GLU A 653 23.27 -102.88 38.32
C GLU A 653 23.05 -103.47 39.72
N ALA A 654 22.51 -102.70 40.66
CA ALA A 654 22.11 -103.20 41.98
C ALA A 654 21.03 -104.29 41.86
N ARG A 655 20.04 -104.09 40.99
CA ARG A 655 19.01 -105.10 40.70
C ARG A 655 19.58 -106.37 40.06
N LYS A 656 20.58 -106.23 39.18
CA LYS A 656 21.31 -107.39 38.60
C LYS A 656 22.19 -108.11 39.63
N GLN A 657 22.71 -107.41 40.63
CA GLN A 657 23.45 -108.01 41.74
C GLN A 657 22.55 -108.71 42.77
N GLU A 658 21.33 -108.21 43.01
CA GLU A 658 20.33 -108.91 43.83
C GLU A 658 19.85 -110.20 43.15
N ILE A 659 19.58 -110.18 41.84
CA ILE A 659 19.21 -111.39 41.08
C ILE A 659 20.35 -112.43 41.11
N LYS A 660 21.61 -112.01 41.02
CA LYS A 660 22.77 -112.92 41.18
C LYS A 660 22.96 -113.48 42.60
N LYS A 661 22.40 -112.83 43.63
CA LYS A 661 22.43 -113.34 45.01
C LYS A 661 21.28 -114.30 45.30
N GLU A 662 20.16 -114.20 44.57
CA GLU A 662 19.07 -115.18 44.63
C GLU A 662 19.43 -116.49 43.89
N ASP A 663 20.16 -116.42 42.77
CA ASP A 663 20.61 -117.61 42.03
C ASP A 663 21.76 -118.38 42.71
N ALA A 664 22.42 -117.81 43.73
CA ALA A 664 23.47 -118.48 44.52
C ALA A 664 22.93 -119.23 45.76
N LYS A 665 21.60 -119.33 45.91
CA LYS A 665 20.91 -120.00 47.02
C LYS A 665 20.04 -121.19 46.61
N GLN A 666 20.17 -121.66 45.37
CA GLN A 666 19.76 -123.00 44.93
C GLN A 666 21.01 -123.81 44.63
#